data_AF-A0A669BNE3-F1
#
_entry.id   AF-A0A669BNE3-F1
#
_cell.length_a   1.000
_cell.length_b   1.000
_cell.length_c   1.000
_cell.angle_alpha   90.00
_cell.angle_beta   90.00
_cell.angle_gamma   90.00
#
_symmetry.space_group_name_H-M   'P 1'
#
loop_
_entity.id
_entity.type
_entity.pdbx_description
1 polymer ?
#
loop_
_entity_poly.entity_id
_entity_poly.type
_entity_poly.pdbx_seq_one_letter_code
_entity_poly.pdbx_strand_id
1 'polypeptide(L)'
;QVLLLDKFQSESKGRDRENTFHMKCSSCLLYSGQDVATILRLVHNLIHEEEDEEDKPSQNRMQNVGEHGQMALLGHSLAAYISMMDKEQLRKLTTRIQSDTTLWLCRLFRYENGSTCFHEDDRDGLVKVCRLVINARYEEYATEGYVVLNTRQPVIYQGASCRSGLGQHLCSQLGLPLSSLCTVPCNTLFGSQHQMDVALLEKLIKEDINAGKLPLLLIANAGTPGAGHTDKLGRLKELCDQYNLWLHVEGVNLATLALGQVTSSIMAATRSDSMTLTPGPWLGLPAVTAVTLYRHEDPALSLAAGLTSSHPVEKLRALPLWLSLQYLGHNGIVQKIKHATTLVRTVEDESDSPVVLFKFNQEGSTELAELVPTSGIDVVELEDEGTCIRFSPLLTAAVLGTREEDVESIVAKMTELIFVMSSTMSLREDFREETHKRSPSLRYINELAWPGLGVVRASTAYPGGQTPDKGFWKKQNGVYCFKHFCCSYLCFCLFHFSGPEFATEQGCIFVGMVADDVDVSDLVDTIAALGRDIEESGKLLQNMTEVVRKGILEAELQLQKANEEKLMEEGMLRQLPVVGSVLNWFSPIQSSIKGRTFSLAAGSLDSTEATYSTKAQADRPSLQDTPISSSKKLPGKIVPAFHSQSLW
;
A
#
# COMPACT_ATOMS: atom_id res chain seq x y z
N GLN A 1 -17.04 -41.19 -8.94
CA GLN A 1 -16.71 -39.81 -8.51
C GLN A 1 -15.74 -39.14 -9.50
N VAL A 2 -16.03 -39.24 -10.79
CA VAL A 2 -15.49 -38.41 -11.87
C VAL A 2 -16.66 -38.26 -12.82
N LEU A 3 -17.23 -37.04 -12.89
CA LEU A 3 -18.37 -36.56 -13.71
C LEU A 3 -19.31 -35.70 -12.83
N LEU A 4 -18.89 -34.48 -12.48
CA LEU A 4 -19.79 -33.42 -11.99
C LEU A 4 -19.11 -32.04 -11.95
N LEU A 5 -18.28 -31.71 -12.95
CA LEU A 5 -17.57 -30.41 -13.00
C LEU A 5 -17.60 -29.74 -14.39
N ASP A 6 -18.62 -30.02 -15.21
CA ASP A 6 -18.73 -29.47 -16.57
C ASP A 6 -20.02 -28.66 -16.83
N LYS A 7 -20.63 -28.12 -15.77
CA LYS A 7 -21.87 -27.35 -15.89
C LYS A 7 -21.93 -26.12 -14.98
N PHE A 8 -20.92 -25.25 -15.02
CA PHE A 8 -21.05 -23.86 -14.58
C PHE A 8 -19.96 -22.99 -15.25
N GLN A 9 -20.01 -22.90 -16.59
CA GLN A 9 -19.34 -21.85 -17.36
C GLN A 9 -20.36 -21.18 -18.28
N SER A 10 -21.26 -20.42 -17.69
CA SER A 10 -21.91 -19.29 -18.35
C SER A 10 -22.45 -18.37 -17.27
N GLU A 11 -22.16 -17.07 -17.42
CA GLU A 11 -22.61 -15.94 -16.57
C GLU A 11 -21.69 -15.57 -15.39
N SER A 12 -20.65 -14.77 -15.68
CA SER A 12 -20.56 -13.41 -15.14
C SER A 12 -19.50 -12.62 -15.91
N LYS A 13 -19.91 -11.54 -16.58
CA LYS A 13 -19.02 -10.47 -17.06
C LYS A 13 -18.71 -9.59 -15.86
N GLY A 14 -17.43 -9.49 -15.48
CA GLY A 14 -16.97 -8.57 -14.44
C GLY A 14 -15.89 -9.16 -13.55
N ARG A 15 -14.66 -9.34 -14.09
CA ARG A 15 -13.40 -9.43 -13.32
C ARG A 15 -12.20 -9.53 -14.27
N ASP A 16 -11.80 -8.40 -14.86
CA ASP A 16 -10.57 -8.28 -15.67
C ASP A 16 -9.36 -7.80 -14.85
N ARG A 17 -9.24 -8.21 -13.58
CA ARG A 17 -8.07 -7.88 -12.73
C ARG A 17 -7.35 -9.09 -12.09
N GLU A 18 -7.85 -10.31 -12.28
CA GLU A 18 -7.21 -11.53 -11.73
C GLU A 18 -6.52 -12.40 -12.79
N ASN A 19 -6.62 -12.07 -14.08
CA ASN A 19 -6.12 -12.92 -15.16
C ASN A 19 -4.65 -12.68 -15.58
N THR A 20 -3.97 -11.67 -15.05
CA THR A 20 -2.55 -11.40 -15.37
C THR A 20 -1.57 -12.28 -14.58
N PHE A 21 -1.93 -12.73 -13.37
CA PHE A 21 -1.07 -13.61 -12.56
C PHE A 21 -0.93 -15.03 -13.14
N HIS A 22 -1.88 -15.47 -13.96
CA HIS A 22 -1.95 -16.87 -14.39
C HIS A 22 -1.18 -17.19 -15.68
N MET A 23 -0.60 -16.19 -16.38
CA MET A 23 -0.11 -16.39 -17.75
C MET A 23 1.41 -16.61 -17.90
N LYS A 24 2.24 -16.44 -16.86
CA LYS A 24 3.71 -16.55 -16.99
C LYS A 24 4.38 -17.71 -16.27
N CYS A 25 3.87 -18.14 -15.13
CA CYS A 25 4.29 -19.42 -14.56
C CYS A 25 3.48 -20.51 -15.25
N SER A 26 4.12 -21.42 -16.00
CA SER A 26 3.44 -22.51 -16.69
C SER A 26 2.59 -23.30 -15.69
N SER A 27 1.29 -23.01 -15.61
CA SER A 27 0.40 -23.45 -14.53
C SER A 27 0.01 -24.92 -14.60
N CYS A 28 0.67 -25.68 -15.48
CA CYS A 28 0.58 -27.13 -15.56
C CYS A 28 1.93 -27.71 -15.18
N LEU A 29 2.01 -28.38 -14.03
CA LEU A 29 3.10 -29.31 -13.74
C LEU A 29 3.16 -30.32 -14.88
N LEU A 30 4.18 -30.21 -15.74
CA LEU A 30 4.39 -31.13 -16.84
C LEU A 30 4.70 -32.52 -16.27
N TYR A 31 4.18 -33.57 -16.92
CA TYR A 31 4.37 -34.96 -16.49
C TYR A 31 5.83 -35.44 -16.61
N SER A 32 6.69 -34.66 -17.26
CA SER A 32 8.12 -34.93 -17.46
C SER A 32 8.96 -33.88 -16.74
N GLY A 33 10.06 -34.33 -16.11
CA GLY A 33 11.03 -33.43 -15.48
C GLY A 33 11.59 -32.40 -16.46
N GLN A 34 11.81 -31.17 -15.99
CA GLN A 34 12.43 -30.09 -16.77
C GLN A 34 13.96 -30.13 -16.60
N ASP A 35 14.67 -29.61 -17.60
CA ASP A 35 16.12 -29.44 -17.53
C ASP A 35 16.53 -28.41 -16.46
N VAL A 36 17.69 -28.61 -15.83
CA VAL A 36 18.19 -27.76 -14.74
C VAL A 36 18.37 -26.31 -15.20
N ALA A 37 18.80 -26.08 -16.45
CA ALA A 37 18.95 -24.72 -16.98
C ALA A 37 17.60 -23.98 -17.08
N THR A 38 16.53 -24.70 -17.43
CA THR A 38 15.17 -24.16 -17.48
C THR A 38 14.65 -23.83 -16.09
N ILE A 39 14.91 -24.69 -15.11
CA ILE A 39 14.54 -24.45 -13.70
C ILE A 39 15.30 -23.24 -13.15
N LEU A 40 16.60 -23.12 -13.39
CA LEU A 40 17.39 -21.97 -12.96
C LEU A 40 16.89 -20.66 -13.58
N ARG A 41 16.47 -20.69 -14.85
CA ARG A 41 15.86 -19.53 -15.51
C ARG A 41 14.49 -19.19 -14.94
N LEU A 42 13.68 -20.17 -14.56
CA LEU A 42 12.41 -19.94 -13.86
C LEU A 42 12.64 -19.31 -12.48
N VAL A 43 13.59 -19.82 -11.70
CA VAL A 43 13.96 -19.23 -10.40
C VAL A 43 14.49 -17.81 -10.58
N HIS A 44 15.33 -17.56 -11.57
CA HIS A 44 15.81 -16.21 -11.88
C HIS A 44 14.66 -15.26 -12.20
N ASN A 45 13.70 -15.70 -13.03
CA ASN A 45 12.53 -14.89 -13.37
C ASN A 45 11.64 -14.63 -12.15
N LEU A 46 11.42 -15.63 -11.28
CA LEU A 46 10.65 -15.46 -10.05
C LEU A 46 11.28 -14.44 -9.09
N ILE A 47 12.61 -14.37 -9.04
CA ILE A 47 13.32 -13.39 -8.19
C ILE A 47 13.20 -11.95 -8.74
N HIS A 48 13.11 -11.78 -10.07
CA HIS A 48 13.09 -10.45 -10.71
C HIS A 48 11.67 -9.93 -10.99
N GLU A 49 10.69 -10.80 -11.24
CA GLU A 49 9.30 -10.38 -11.53
C GLU A 49 8.57 -9.82 -10.29
N GLU A 50 9.09 -10.01 -9.06
CA GLU A 50 8.58 -9.33 -7.85
C GLU A 50 8.92 -7.82 -7.83
N GLU A 51 9.85 -7.34 -8.67
CA GLU A 51 10.28 -5.92 -8.71
C GLU A 51 9.56 -5.07 -9.78
N ASP A 52 8.89 -5.70 -10.77
CA ASP A 52 8.41 -5.05 -12.00
C ASP A 52 6.91 -4.64 -12.00
N GLU A 53 6.20 -4.68 -10.86
CA GLU A 53 4.84 -4.11 -10.79
C GLU A 53 4.92 -2.56 -10.75
N GLU A 54 4.47 -1.96 -11.85
CA GLU A 54 4.64 -0.58 -12.30
C GLU A 54 4.06 0.52 -11.36
N ASP A 55 4.71 1.69 -11.37
CA ASP A 55 4.20 3.04 -11.01
C ASP A 55 3.94 3.44 -9.54
N LYS A 56 4.65 2.85 -8.57
CA LYS A 56 5.05 3.59 -7.36
C LYS A 56 6.54 3.35 -7.12
N PRO A 57 7.35 4.36 -6.75
CA PRO A 57 8.67 4.10 -6.21
C PRO A 57 8.47 3.49 -4.81
N SER A 58 8.07 2.22 -4.75
CA SER A 58 8.37 1.38 -3.60
C SER A 58 9.89 1.23 -3.60
N GLN A 59 10.57 2.24 -3.04
CA GLN A 59 11.87 2.05 -2.44
C GLN A 59 11.68 1.10 -1.24
N ASN A 60 11.27 -0.15 -1.51
CA ASN A 60 11.59 -1.29 -0.67
C ASN A 60 13.09 -1.44 -0.83
N ARG A 61 13.83 -0.63 -0.08
CA ARG A 61 15.26 -0.83 0.11
C ARG A 61 15.39 -2.31 0.49
N MET A 62 15.96 -3.11 -0.42
CA MET A 62 16.25 -4.52 -0.20
C MET A 62 16.73 -4.64 1.24
N GLN A 63 16.00 -5.38 2.09
CA GLN A 63 16.37 -5.51 3.51
C GLN A 63 17.85 -5.85 3.50
N ASN A 64 18.68 -4.96 4.05
CA ASN A 64 20.11 -5.16 3.94
C ASN A 64 20.40 -6.32 4.87
N VAL A 65 20.43 -7.54 4.31
CA VAL A 65 20.62 -8.78 5.06
C VAL A 65 22.05 -8.76 5.54
N GLY A 66 22.27 -8.07 6.68
CA GLY A 66 23.56 -8.03 7.33
C GLY A 66 24.02 -9.45 7.67
N GLU A 67 25.27 -9.58 8.08
CA GLU A 67 25.89 -10.89 8.41
C GLU A 67 25.02 -11.78 9.31
N HIS A 68 24.25 -11.17 10.20
CA HIS A 68 23.30 -11.84 11.10
C HIS A 68 22.10 -12.46 10.35
N GLY A 69 21.56 -11.76 9.35
CA GLY A 69 20.48 -12.29 8.53
C GLY A 69 20.96 -13.41 7.60
N GLN A 70 22.23 -13.36 7.18
CA GLN A 70 22.86 -14.46 6.45
C GLN A 70 22.94 -15.73 7.31
N MET A 71 23.16 -15.59 8.62
CA MET A 71 23.16 -16.73 9.54
C MET A 71 21.77 -17.38 9.66
N ALA A 72 20.70 -16.58 9.71
CA ALA A 72 19.33 -17.09 9.69
C ALA A 72 19.02 -17.84 8.38
N LEU A 73 19.45 -17.29 7.23
CA LEU A 73 19.30 -17.92 5.92
C LEU A 73 20.06 -19.25 5.84
N LEU A 74 21.32 -19.27 6.27
CA LEU A 74 22.13 -20.49 6.38
C LEU A 74 21.44 -21.52 7.29
N GLY A 75 20.82 -21.07 8.38
CA GLY A 75 20.06 -21.93 9.26
C GLY A 75 18.85 -22.57 8.60
N HIS A 76 18.15 -21.86 7.71
CA HIS A 76 17.06 -22.42 6.90
C HIS A 76 17.58 -23.43 5.88
N SER A 77 18.65 -23.12 5.15
CA SER A 77 19.27 -24.05 4.21
C SER A 77 19.77 -25.32 4.91
N LEU A 78 20.38 -25.18 6.08
CA LEU A 78 20.87 -26.28 6.89
C LEU A 78 19.70 -27.10 7.47
N ALA A 79 18.62 -26.45 7.90
CA ALA A 79 17.41 -27.15 8.35
C ALA A 79 16.83 -28.02 7.24
N ALA A 80 16.76 -27.52 6.01
CA ALA A 80 16.29 -28.28 4.86
C ALA A 80 17.18 -29.49 4.56
N TYR A 81 18.51 -29.33 4.63
CA TYR A 81 19.47 -30.43 4.43
C TYR A 81 19.37 -31.49 5.54
N ILE A 82 19.35 -31.07 6.80
CA ILE A 82 19.24 -31.96 7.98
C ILE A 82 17.92 -32.72 7.98
N SER A 83 16.86 -32.15 7.41
CA SER A 83 15.56 -32.82 7.28
C SER A 83 15.62 -34.09 6.39
N MET A 84 16.68 -34.27 5.59
CA MET A 84 16.92 -35.47 4.80
C MET A 84 17.63 -36.60 5.56
N MET A 85 18.03 -36.37 6.81
CA MET A 85 18.69 -37.38 7.65
C MET A 85 17.72 -38.46 8.15
N ASP A 86 18.27 -39.56 8.66
CA ASP A 86 17.49 -40.60 9.32
C ASP A 86 16.66 -40.04 10.49
N LYS A 87 15.43 -40.57 10.67
CA LYS A 87 14.45 -40.08 11.64
C LYS A 87 14.95 -40.14 13.09
N GLU A 88 15.75 -41.15 13.45
CA GLU A 88 16.25 -41.28 14.82
C GLU A 88 17.33 -40.24 15.14
N GLN A 89 18.24 -40.02 14.19
CA GLN A 89 19.29 -39.00 14.31
C GLN A 89 18.70 -37.59 14.29
N LEU A 90 17.76 -37.34 13.37
CA LEU A 90 17.03 -36.08 13.29
C LEU A 90 16.32 -35.80 14.60
N ARG A 91 15.60 -36.79 15.17
CA ARG A 91 14.93 -36.62 16.46
C ARG A 91 15.90 -36.22 17.58
N LYS A 92 17.06 -36.88 17.69
CA LYS A 92 18.07 -36.55 18.73
C LYS A 92 18.62 -35.13 18.55
N LEU A 93 18.83 -34.71 17.31
CA LEU A 93 19.33 -33.38 17.00
C LEU A 93 18.27 -32.30 17.26
N THR A 94 17.04 -32.51 16.78
CA THR A 94 15.91 -31.61 17.02
C THR A 94 15.68 -31.37 18.50
N THR A 95 15.61 -32.44 19.30
CA THR A 95 15.35 -32.29 20.74
C THR A 95 16.48 -31.56 21.46
N ARG A 96 17.74 -31.79 21.06
CA ARG A 96 18.89 -31.09 21.65
C ARG A 96 18.90 -29.61 21.29
N ILE A 97 18.71 -29.27 20.01
CA ILE A 97 18.66 -27.87 19.55
C ILE A 97 17.47 -27.16 20.17
N GLN A 98 16.30 -27.79 20.18
CA GLN A 98 15.10 -27.23 20.78
C GLN A 98 15.31 -26.95 22.27
N SER A 99 15.82 -27.93 23.03
CA SER A 99 16.09 -27.78 24.47
C SER A 99 17.11 -26.68 24.77
N ASP A 100 18.20 -26.61 24.00
CA ASP A 100 19.20 -25.55 24.17
C ASP A 100 18.63 -24.16 23.83
N THR A 101 17.82 -24.08 22.76
CA THR A 101 17.12 -22.84 22.39
C THR A 101 16.12 -22.42 23.47
N THR A 102 15.38 -23.36 24.05
CA THR A 102 14.47 -23.11 25.19
C THR A 102 15.24 -22.51 26.36
N LEU A 103 16.38 -23.11 26.75
CA LEU A 103 17.18 -22.61 27.86
C LEU A 103 17.74 -21.21 27.58
N TRP A 104 18.19 -20.95 26.36
CA TRP A 104 18.64 -19.62 25.93
C TRP A 104 17.54 -18.58 26.07
N LEU A 105 16.35 -18.85 25.53
CA LEU A 105 15.22 -17.92 25.57
C LEU A 105 14.71 -17.70 27.00
N CYS A 106 14.55 -18.76 27.79
CA CYS A 106 14.15 -18.66 29.18
C CYS A 106 15.13 -17.82 30.01
N ARG A 107 16.44 -17.98 29.81
CA ARG A 107 17.45 -17.16 30.50
C ARG A 107 17.46 -15.72 30.01
N LEU A 108 17.40 -15.51 28.70
CA LEU A 108 17.47 -14.18 28.09
C LEU A 108 16.27 -13.31 28.50
N PHE A 109 15.07 -13.89 28.51
CA PHE A 109 13.83 -13.18 28.84
C PHE A 109 13.37 -13.38 30.29
N ARG A 110 14.25 -13.91 31.16
CA ARG A 110 14.02 -14.08 32.61
C ARG A 110 12.76 -14.90 32.93
N TYR A 111 12.46 -15.88 32.08
CA TYR A 111 11.27 -16.73 32.20
C TYR A 111 11.64 -18.08 32.81
N GLU A 112 11.46 -18.20 34.12
CA GLU A 112 11.82 -19.41 34.86
C GLU A 112 10.87 -20.58 34.56
N ASN A 113 11.43 -21.80 34.48
CA ASN A 113 10.72 -23.07 34.28
C ASN A 113 9.77 -23.09 33.07
N GLY A 114 10.09 -22.34 32.02
CA GLY A 114 9.29 -22.31 30.80
C GLY A 114 9.64 -23.39 29.78
N SER A 115 8.63 -23.78 29.02
CA SER A 115 8.75 -24.53 27.77
C SER A 115 8.50 -23.60 26.57
N THR A 116 9.02 -23.95 25.40
CA THR A 116 8.85 -23.16 24.15
C THR A 116 8.10 -23.94 23.09
N CYS A 117 7.18 -23.26 22.40
CA CYS A 117 6.61 -23.70 21.13
C CYS A 117 7.08 -22.76 20.01
N PHE A 118 7.57 -23.32 18.89
CA PHE A 118 8.04 -22.58 17.72
C PHE A 118 7.00 -22.66 16.60
N HIS A 119 6.63 -21.50 16.05
CA HIS A 119 5.59 -21.38 15.03
C HIS A 119 5.99 -20.38 13.94
N GLU A 120 5.47 -20.60 12.73
CA GLU A 120 5.70 -19.69 11.58
C GLU A 120 4.78 -18.46 11.67
N ASP A 121 3.52 -18.67 12.07
CA ASP A 121 2.54 -17.62 12.36
C ASP A 121 2.50 -17.34 13.86
N ASP A 122 2.73 -16.09 14.26
CA ASP A 122 2.81 -15.67 15.66
C ASP A 122 1.49 -15.85 16.45
N ARG A 123 0.35 -16.07 15.76
CA ARG A 123 -0.96 -16.35 16.37
C ARG A 123 -1.13 -17.82 16.77
N ASP A 124 -0.45 -18.75 16.10
CA ASP A 124 -0.63 -20.20 16.28
C ASP A 124 -0.20 -20.65 17.68
N GLY A 125 0.84 -20.01 18.25
CA GLY A 125 1.27 -20.26 19.61
C GLY A 125 0.17 -20.00 20.64
N LEU A 126 -0.55 -18.89 20.51
CA LEU A 126 -1.66 -18.57 21.41
C LEU A 126 -2.86 -19.50 21.21
N VAL A 127 -3.17 -19.91 19.98
CA VAL A 127 -4.20 -20.93 19.71
C VAL A 127 -3.88 -22.22 20.49
N LYS A 128 -2.64 -22.69 20.43
CA LYS A 128 -2.20 -23.90 21.13
C LYS A 128 -2.22 -23.72 22.66
N VAL A 129 -1.85 -22.54 23.17
CA VAL A 129 -2.02 -22.22 24.59
C VAL A 129 -3.50 -22.26 24.98
N CYS A 130 -4.40 -21.66 24.21
CA CYS A 130 -5.83 -21.73 24.49
C CYS A 130 -6.33 -23.18 24.51
N ARG A 131 -5.89 -24.04 23.57
CA ARG A 131 -6.22 -25.49 23.59
C ARG A 131 -5.69 -26.18 24.85
N LEU A 132 -4.48 -25.84 25.30
CA LEU A 132 -3.92 -26.34 26.56
C LEU A 132 -4.82 -25.97 27.74
N VAL A 133 -5.22 -24.69 27.83
CA VAL A 133 -6.06 -24.21 28.95
C VAL A 133 -7.45 -24.86 28.90
N ILE A 134 -8.04 -25.05 27.72
CA ILE A 134 -9.31 -25.78 27.57
C ILE A 134 -9.14 -27.23 28.06
N ASN A 135 -8.12 -27.95 27.58
CA ASN A 135 -7.88 -29.34 28.02
C ASN A 135 -7.63 -29.45 29.53
N ALA A 136 -6.98 -28.45 30.14
CA ALA A 136 -6.70 -28.45 31.58
C ALA A 136 -7.93 -28.09 32.44
N ARG A 137 -8.86 -27.29 31.90
CA ARG A 137 -10.04 -26.78 32.63
C ARG A 137 -11.30 -27.64 32.44
N TYR A 138 -11.38 -28.38 31.34
CA TYR A 138 -12.50 -29.23 30.99
C TYR A 138 -12.03 -30.68 30.90
N GLU A 139 -12.19 -31.45 31.98
CA GLU A 139 -11.66 -32.82 32.11
C GLU A 139 -12.15 -33.76 31.00
N GLU A 140 -13.41 -33.65 30.58
CA GLU A 140 -14.03 -34.51 29.56
C GLU A 140 -13.86 -33.98 28.13
N TYR A 141 -13.15 -32.84 27.94
CA TYR A 141 -13.01 -32.25 26.61
C TYR A 141 -12.24 -33.16 25.64
N ALA A 142 -11.29 -33.96 26.13
CA ALA A 142 -10.55 -34.91 25.29
C ALA A 142 -11.43 -36.03 24.71
N THR A 143 -12.54 -36.38 25.37
CA THR A 143 -13.43 -37.48 24.98
C THR A 143 -14.72 -37.01 24.33
N GLU A 144 -15.35 -35.99 24.89
CA GLU A 144 -16.64 -35.46 24.43
C GLU A 144 -16.50 -34.22 23.52
N GLY A 145 -15.30 -33.64 23.46
CA GLY A 145 -14.97 -32.52 22.59
C GLY A 145 -15.82 -31.29 22.89
N TYR A 146 -16.41 -30.73 21.84
CA TYR A 146 -17.12 -29.44 21.90
C TYR A 146 -18.35 -29.46 22.83
N VAL A 147 -18.97 -30.62 23.06
CA VAL A 147 -20.23 -30.72 23.85
C VAL A 147 -20.04 -30.21 25.28
N VAL A 148 -18.88 -30.46 25.89
CA VAL A 148 -18.55 -30.07 27.27
C VAL A 148 -18.52 -28.54 27.45
N LEU A 149 -18.19 -27.81 26.39
CA LEU A 149 -18.13 -26.35 26.41
C LEU A 149 -19.51 -25.70 26.56
N ASN A 150 -20.59 -26.42 26.25
CA ASN A 150 -21.95 -25.92 26.46
C ASN A 150 -22.38 -25.91 27.93
N THR A 151 -21.77 -26.76 28.77
CA THR A 151 -22.07 -26.81 30.21
C THR A 151 -21.66 -25.53 30.91
N ARG A 152 -20.47 -25.02 30.57
CA ARG A 152 -19.98 -23.71 30.98
C ARG A 152 -19.26 -23.06 29.82
N GLN A 153 -19.86 -22.02 29.26
CA GLN A 153 -19.28 -21.32 28.13
C GLN A 153 -17.91 -20.72 28.52
N PRO A 154 -16.81 -21.02 27.80
CA PRO A 154 -15.52 -20.40 28.07
C PRO A 154 -15.54 -18.93 27.65
N VAL A 155 -14.84 -18.08 28.40
CA VAL A 155 -14.66 -16.65 28.10
C VAL A 155 -13.18 -16.30 28.02
N ILE A 156 -12.77 -15.72 26.89
CA ILE A 156 -11.43 -15.20 26.64
C ILE A 156 -11.53 -13.67 26.68
N TYR A 157 -10.75 -13.05 27.55
CA TYR A 157 -10.67 -11.60 27.70
C TYR A 157 -9.49 -11.05 26.91
N GLN A 158 -9.70 -9.96 26.18
CA GLN A 158 -8.66 -9.22 25.46
C GLN A 158 -8.88 -7.71 25.63
N GLY A 159 -7.83 -6.91 25.53
CA GLY A 159 -7.95 -5.45 25.52
C GLY A 159 -8.51 -4.93 24.20
N ALA A 160 -9.16 -3.76 24.23
CA ALA A 160 -9.61 -3.06 23.01
C ALA A 160 -8.41 -2.70 22.09
N SER A 161 -7.26 -2.34 22.67
CA SER A 161 -6.02 -2.07 21.92
C SER A 161 -5.19 -3.32 21.56
N CYS A 162 -5.78 -4.53 21.64
CA CYS A 162 -5.14 -5.76 21.16
C CYS A 162 -5.02 -5.77 19.63
N ARG A 163 -4.23 -6.67 19.04
CA ARG A 163 -4.09 -6.73 17.58
C ARG A 163 -5.44 -7.05 16.91
N SER A 164 -5.70 -6.37 15.79
CA SER A 164 -6.95 -6.53 15.04
C SER A 164 -7.15 -7.98 14.57
N GLY A 165 -8.33 -8.53 14.79
CA GLY A 165 -8.70 -9.87 14.30
C GLY A 165 -8.12 -11.04 15.11
N LEU A 166 -7.31 -10.82 16.16
CA LEU A 166 -6.78 -11.92 16.97
C LEU A 166 -7.88 -12.72 17.65
N GLY A 167 -8.77 -12.06 18.40
CA GLY A 167 -9.87 -12.75 19.05
C GLY A 167 -10.76 -13.54 18.08
N GLN A 168 -11.04 -12.97 16.89
CA GLN A 168 -11.80 -13.66 15.84
C GLN A 168 -11.06 -14.88 15.29
N HIS A 169 -9.75 -14.75 15.07
CA HIS A 169 -8.88 -15.85 14.64
C HIS A 169 -8.85 -16.97 15.70
N LEU A 170 -8.69 -16.62 16.99
CA LEU A 170 -8.72 -17.60 18.08
C LEU A 170 -10.05 -18.36 18.13
N CYS A 171 -11.17 -17.64 18.08
CA CYS A 171 -12.50 -18.26 18.03
C CYS A 171 -12.63 -19.20 16.83
N SER A 172 -12.21 -18.78 15.64
CA SER A 172 -12.26 -19.59 14.42
C SER A 172 -11.40 -20.85 14.51
N GLN A 173 -10.16 -20.75 15.01
CA GLN A 173 -9.23 -21.89 15.12
C GLN A 173 -9.58 -22.88 16.24
N LEU A 174 -10.30 -22.42 17.27
CA LEU A 174 -10.75 -23.24 18.40
C LEU A 174 -12.18 -23.76 18.21
N GLY A 175 -12.90 -23.28 17.20
CA GLY A 175 -14.32 -23.58 17.00
C GLY A 175 -15.23 -22.94 18.06
N LEU A 176 -14.77 -21.88 18.74
CA LEU A 176 -15.55 -21.18 19.75
C LEU A 176 -16.45 -20.09 19.11
N PRO A 177 -17.65 -19.86 19.64
CA PRO A 177 -18.48 -18.75 19.19
C PRO A 177 -17.86 -17.41 19.57
N LEU A 178 -18.15 -16.34 18.81
CA LEU A 178 -17.67 -14.99 19.15
C LEU A 178 -18.19 -14.48 20.50
N SER A 179 -19.29 -15.04 21.02
CA SER A 179 -19.80 -14.73 22.37
C SER A 179 -18.88 -15.23 23.50
N SER A 180 -17.89 -16.08 23.19
CA SER A 180 -16.81 -16.47 24.10
C SER A 180 -15.67 -15.44 24.15
N LEU A 181 -15.72 -14.38 23.36
CA LEU A 181 -14.74 -13.31 23.37
C LEU A 181 -15.30 -12.10 24.11
N CYS A 182 -14.55 -11.59 25.10
CA CYS A 182 -14.89 -10.39 25.83
C CYS A 182 -13.80 -9.33 25.58
N THR A 183 -14.17 -8.23 24.93
CA THR A 183 -13.26 -7.10 24.72
C THR A 183 -13.40 -6.12 25.90
N VAL A 184 -12.27 -5.85 26.55
CA VAL A 184 -12.17 -4.97 27.71
C VAL A 184 -11.76 -3.57 27.23
N PRO A 185 -12.54 -2.52 27.55
CA PRO A 185 -12.20 -1.15 27.19
C PRO A 185 -10.87 -0.68 27.79
N CYS A 186 -10.26 0.30 27.13
CA CYS A 186 -9.10 1.00 27.67
C CYS A 186 -9.52 2.02 28.74
N ASN A 187 -8.60 2.32 29.66
CA ASN A 187 -8.82 3.33 30.68
C ASN A 187 -8.77 4.73 30.04
N THR A 188 -9.92 5.42 30.01
CA THR A 188 -10.06 6.77 29.47
C THR A 188 -9.80 7.87 30.52
N LEU A 189 -9.60 7.49 31.79
CA LEU A 189 -9.41 8.43 32.90
C LEU A 189 -7.94 8.52 33.31
N PHE A 190 -7.38 9.73 33.24
CA PHE A 190 -6.02 10.09 33.68
C PHE A 190 -4.88 9.33 32.97
N GLY A 191 -4.47 9.84 31.81
CA GLY A 191 -3.09 9.71 31.31
C GLY A 191 -2.68 8.38 30.66
N SER A 192 -3.53 7.35 30.62
CA SER A 192 -3.17 6.05 30.03
C SER A 192 -4.14 5.60 28.93
N GLN A 193 -4.25 6.37 27.84
CA GLN A 193 -5.29 6.27 26.80
C GLN A 193 -5.35 4.92 26.03
N HIS A 194 -4.38 4.02 26.21
CA HIS A 194 -4.35 2.71 25.53
C HIS A 194 -3.97 1.54 26.46
N GLN A 195 -4.20 1.68 27.77
CA GLN A 195 -4.03 0.59 28.73
C GLN A 195 -5.39 -0.01 29.11
N MET A 196 -5.45 -1.33 29.29
CA MET A 196 -6.65 -2.04 29.75
C MET A 196 -7.14 -1.52 31.10
N ASP A 197 -8.45 -1.29 31.22
CA ASP A 197 -9.07 -0.94 32.50
C ASP A 197 -9.25 -2.18 33.38
N VAL A 198 -8.40 -2.28 34.41
CA VAL A 198 -8.39 -3.38 35.38
C VAL A 198 -9.68 -3.45 36.20
N ALA A 199 -10.27 -2.30 36.55
CA ALA A 199 -11.48 -2.27 37.37
C ALA A 199 -12.71 -2.73 36.56
N LEU A 200 -12.80 -2.30 35.29
CA LEU A 200 -13.83 -2.81 34.38
C LEU A 200 -13.64 -4.30 34.08
N LEU A 201 -12.41 -4.76 33.88
CA LEU A 201 -12.13 -6.20 33.73
C LEU A 201 -12.65 -7.01 34.93
N GLU A 202 -12.35 -6.59 36.15
CA GLU A 202 -12.81 -7.28 37.36
C GLU A 202 -14.35 -7.37 37.42
N LYS A 203 -15.03 -6.28 37.03
CA LYS A 203 -16.48 -6.24 36.95
C LYS A 203 -17.02 -7.23 35.92
N LEU A 204 -16.45 -7.25 34.71
CA LEU A 204 -16.85 -8.17 33.63
C LEU A 204 -16.66 -9.63 34.03
N ILE A 205 -15.53 -9.97 34.67
CA ILE A 205 -15.28 -11.32 35.19
C ILE A 205 -16.35 -11.73 36.21
N LYS A 206 -16.70 -10.85 37.16
CA LYS A 206 -17.75 -11.13 38.14
C LYS A 206 -19.11 -11.35 37.48
N GLU A 207 -19.46 -10.54 36.49
CA GLU A 207 -20.71 -10.68 35.73
C GLU A 207 -20.78 -12.00 34.95
N ASP A 208 -19.69 -12.39 34.28
CA ASP A 208 -19.62 -13.66 33.54
C ASP A 208 -19.68 -14.88 34.48
N ILE A 209 -19.03 -14.83 35.64
CA ILE A 209 -19.14 -15.88 36.67
C ILE A 209 -20.59 -15.98 37.17
N ASN A 210 -21.23 -14.84 37.45
CA ASN A 210 -22.64 -14.81 37.88
C ASN A 210 -23.60 -15.32 36.80
N ALA A 211 -23.24 -15.16 35.52
CA ALA A 211 -23.97 -15.70 34.38
C ALA A 211 -23.70 -17.20 34.13
N GLY A 212 -22.89 -17.86 34.96
CA GLY A 212 -22.57 -19.28 34.85
C GLY A 212 -21.52 -19.61 33.77
N LYS A 213 -20.83 -18.61 33.23
CA LYS A 213 -19.73 -18.80 32.28
C LYS A 213 -18.42 -19.11 33.01
N LEU A 214 -17.41 -19.56 32.26
CA LEU A 214 -16.08 -19.86 32.78
C LEU A 214 -15.04 -18.88 32.22
N PRO A 215 -14.57 -17.91 33.03
CA PRO A 215 -13.38 -17.12 32.72
C PRO A 215 -12.18 -18.04 32.47
N LEU A 216 -11.64 -18.04 31.26
CA LEU A 216 -10.62 -19.01 30.84
C LEU A 216 -9.23 -18.39 30.80
N LEU A 217 -9.09 -17.30 30.04
CA LEU A 217 -7.81 -16.71 29.69
C LEU A 217 -7.94 -15.20 29.50
N LEU A 218 -6.91 -14.47 29.89
CA LEU A 218 -6.72 -13.04 29.66
C LEU A 218 -5.50 -12.82 28.76
N ILE A 219 -5.67 -12.05 27.68
CA ILE A 219 -4.61 -11.59 26.79
C ILE A 219 -4.27 -10.15 27.17
N ALA A 220 -3.07 -9.94 27.71
CA ALA A 220 -2.55 -8.65 28.11
C ALA A 220 -1.42 -8.19 27.18
N ASN A 221 -1.29 -6.87 26.99
CA ASN A 221 -0.30 -6.28 26.11
C ASN A 221 0.88 -5.70 26.89
N ALA A 222 2.08 -6.18 26.61
CA ALA A 222 3.36 -5.58 26.96
C ALA A 222 3.89 -4.81 25.75
N GLY A 223 3.25 -3.69 25.43
CA GLY A 223 3.48 -2.92 24.20
C GLY A 223 2.40 -3.19 23.18
N THR A 224 1.30 -2.41 23.24
CA THR A 224 0.19 -2.50 22.28
C THR A 224 0.70 -2.29 20.85
N PRO A 225 0.14 -3.01 19.86
CA PRO A 225 0.61 -2.94 18.47
C PRO A 225 0.54 -1.53 17.88
N GLY A 226 -0.50 -0.77 18.27
CA GLY A 226 -0.65 0.60 17.82
C GLY A 226 0.24 1.57 18.59
N ALA A 227 0.06 1.63 19.91
CA ALA A 227 0.62 2.71 20.71
C ALA A 227 1.84 2.33 21.57
N GLY A 228 2.27 1.07 21.56
CA GLY A 228 3.38 0.60 22.38
C GLY A 228 3.15 0.69 23.89
N HIS A 229 1.91 0.90 24.34
CA HIS A 229 1.61 1.01 25.78
C HIS A 229 1.64 -0.36 26.45
N THR A 230 2.11 -0.39 27.69
CA THR A 230 2.12 -1.62 28.50
C THR A 230 0.95 -1.59 29.49
N ASP A 231 0.15 -2.64 29.49
CA ASP A 231 -0.90 -2.83 30.49
C ASP A 231 -0.31 -2.95 31.90
N LYS A 232 -1.16 -2.80 32.92
CA LYS A 232 -0.76 -2.95 34.34
C LYS A 232 -0.55 -4.43 34.70
N LEU A 233 0.43 -5.08 34.08
CA LEU A 233 0.66 -6.53 34.11
C LEU A 233 0.74 -7.10 35.54
N GLY A 234 1.35 -6.38 36.48
CA GLY A 234 1.41 -6.81 37.88
C GLY A 234 0.02 -6.95 38.53
N ARG A 235 -0.87 -5.98 38.28
CA ARG A 235 -2.25 -6.00 38.78
C ARG A 235 -3.11 -7.01 38.04
N LEU A 236 -2.92 -7.14 36.72
CA LEU A 236 -3.60 -8.16 35.93
C LEU A 236 -3.22 -9.58 36.40
N LYS A 237 -1.95 -9.82 36.75
CA LYS A 237 -1.52 -11.11 37.29
C LYS A 237 -2.19 -11.43 38.63
N GLU A 238 -2.24 -10.47 39.56
CA GLU A 238 -2.94 -10.64 40.85
C GLU A 238 -4.41 -11.02 40.65
N LEU A 239 -5.07 -10.37 39.70
CA LEU A 239 -6.47 -10.63 39.35
C LEU A 239 -6.65 -12.01 38.67
N CYS A 240 -5.75 -12.39 37.76
CA CYS A 240 -5.74 -13.73 37.18
C CYS A 240 -5.54 -14.83 38.24
N ASP A 241 -4.67 -14.61 39.22
CA ASP A 241 -4.48 -15.53 40.34
C ASP A 241 -5.74 -15.65 41.21
N GLN A 242 -6.40 -14.53 41.50
CA GLN A 242 -7.61 -14.50 42.33
C GLN A 242 -8.77 -15.28 41.71
N TYR A 243 -8.97 -15.14 40.40
CA TYR A 243 -10.09 -15.76 39.67
C TYR A 243 -9.69 -17.04 38.93
N ASN A 244 -8.43 -17.47 39.07
CA ASN A 244 -7.89 -18.66 38.41
C ASN A 244 -7.98 -18.58 36.87
N LEU A 245 -7.64 -17.42 36.29
CA LEU A 245 -7.52 -17.24 34.84
C LEU A 245 -6.07 -17.47 34.40
N TRP A 246 -5.91 -17.95 33.17
CA TRP A 246 -4.61 -17.97 32.51
C TRP A 246 -4.22 -16.58 32.03
N LEU A 247 -3.01 -16.09 32.33
CA LEU A 247 -2.48 -14.84 31.80
C LEU A 247 -1.52 -15.10 30.63
N HIS A 248 -1.90 -14.66 29.44
CA HIS A 248 -1.02 -14.57 28.27
C HIS A 248 -0.56 -13.12 28.07
N VAL A 249 0.74 -12.93 27.81
CA VAL A 249 1.31 -11.60 27.52
C VAL A 249 1.93 -11.57 26.14
N GLU A 250 1.55 -10.58 25.31
CA GLU A 250 2.15 -10.34 24.00
C GLU A 250 2.58 -8.88 23.83
N GLY A 251 3.52 -8.60 22.94
CA GLY A 251 3.89 -7.22 22.60
C GLY A 251 5.39 -6.99 22.45
N VAL A 252 5.73 -5.87 21.81
CA VAL A 252 7.11 -5.53 21.44
C VAL A 252 7.98 -5.15 22.65
N ASN A 253 7.37 -4.69 23.75
CA ASN A 253 8.13 -4.28 24.94
C ASN A 253 8.71 -5.49 25.68
N LEU A 254 8.23 -6.71 25.40
CA LEU A 254 8.85 -7.95 25.89
C LEU A 254 10.32 -8.08 25.47
N ALA A 255 10.74 -7.47 24.36
CA ALA A 255 12.13 -7.42 23.96
C ALA A 255 13.03 -6.82 25.05
N THR A 256 12.53 -5.83 25.79
CA THR A 256 13.30 -5.12 26.82
C THR A 256 13.65 -6.01 28.02
N LEU A 257 12.99 -7.15 28.23
CA LEU A 257 13.34 -8.12 29.27
C LEU A 257 14.78 -8.66 29.13
N ALA A 258 15.32 -8.63 27.91
CA ALA A 258 16.70 -9.00 27.63
C ALA A 258 17.72 -8.00 28.22
N LEU A 259 17.31 -6.75 28.48
CA LEU A 259 18.20 -5.71 29.02
C LEU A 259 18.52 -5.96 30.50
N GLY A 260 19.62 -5.39 30.99
CA GLY A 260 19.99 -5.48 32.40
C GLY A 260 19.03 -4.69 33.32
N GLN A 261 18.65 -3.49 32.89
CA GLN A 261 17.66 -2.65 33.56
C GLN A 261 16.32 -2.75 32.82
N VAL A 262 15.27 -3.15 33.54
CA VAL A 262 13.93 -3.36 33.01
C VAL A 262 12.95 -2.66 33.94
N THR A 263 11.94 -1.99 33.38
CA THR A 263 10.89 -1.35 34.17
C THR A 263 10.10 -2.37 34.98
N SER A 264 9.60 -1.98 36.15
CA SER A 264 8.79 -2.87 37.01
C SER A 264 7.54 -3.37 36.30
N SER A 265 6.95 -2.55 35.43
CA SER A 265 5.76 -2.88 34.63
C SER A 265 6.01 -4.07 33.71
N ILE A 266 7.14 -4.10 33.00
CA ILE A 266 7.49 -5.17 32.07
C ILE A 266 8.06 -6.38 32.82
N MET A 267 8.80 -6.17 33.91
CA MET A 267 9.28 -7.26 34.77
C MET A 267 8.14 -8.15 35.28
N ALA A 268 6.94 -7.61 35.48
CA ALA A 268 5.77 -8.39 35.85
C ALA A 268 5.35 -9.43 34.79
N ALA A 269 5.70 -9.24 33.50
CA ALA A 269 5.46 -10.22 32.44
C ALA A 269 6.16 -11.56 32.72
N THR A 270 7.30 -11.55 33.42
CA THR A 270 8.02 -12.79 33.77
C THR A 270 7.19 -13.74 34.63
N ARG A 271 6.16 -13.24 35.31
CA ARG A 271 5.23 -14.02 36.14
C ARG A 271 4.01 -14.55 35.36
N SER A 272 3.84 -14.23 34.07
CA SER A 272 2.71 -14.71 33.28
C SER A 272 2.74 -16.22 33.04
N ASP A 273 1.61 -16.82 32.69
CA ASP A 273 1.54 -18.27 32.43
C ASP A 273 2.04 -18.62 31.03
N SER A 274 1.91 -17.68 30.10
CA SER A 274 2.60 -17.71 28.81
C SER A 274 2.91 -16.32 28.25
N MET A 275 3.83 -16.25 27.30
CA MET A 275 4.12 -15.04 26.53
C MET A 275 4.56 -15.35 25.10
N THR A 276 4.22 -14.47 24.16
CA THR A 276 4.62 -14.61 22.75
C THR A 276 5.76 -13.65 22.42
N LEU A 277 6.86 -14.22 21.93
CA LEU A 277 8.08 -13.52 21.55
C LEU A 277 8.26 -13.53 20.04
N THR A 278 8.63 -12.38 19.47
CA THR A 278 8.91 -12.21 18.03
C THR A 278 10.36 -11.78 17.81
N PRO A 279 11.35 -12.66 18.09
CA PRO A 279 12.77 -12.31 18.02
C PRO A 279 13.23 -11.97 16.59
N GLY A 280 12.55 -12.47 15.56
CA GLY A 280 12.84 -12.15 14.16
C GLY A 280 12.83 -10.63 13.90
N PRO A 281 11.67 -9.97 14.05
CA PRO A 281 11.58 -8.51 13.94
C PRO A 281 12.51 -7.75 14.90
N TRP A 282 12.65 -8.18 16.16
CA TRP A 282 13.47 -7.47 17.16
C TRP A 282 14.97 -7.50 16.88
N LEU A 283 15.46 -8.57 16.26
CA LEU A 283 16.89 -8.79 16.01
C LEU A 283 17.27 -8.62 14.53
N GLY A 284 16.29 -8.35 13.67
CA GLY A 284 16.48 -8.21 12.22
C GLY A 284 16.81 -9.54 11.55
N LEU A 285 16.22 -10.63 12.02
CA LEU A 285 16.46 -11.97 11.48
C LEU A 285 15.34 -12.34 10.49
N PRO A 286 15.65 -12.54 9.20
CA PRO A 286 14.66 -12.83 8.19
C PRO A 286 14.08 -14.23 8.35
N ALA A 287 12.77 -14.36 8.12
CA ALA A 287 12.02 -15.62 8.11
C ALA A 287 12.22 -16.51 9.37
N VAL A 288 12.59 -15.93 10.51
CA VAL A 288 12.73 -16.69 11.76
C VAL A 288 11.37 -16.87 12.44
N THR A 289 11.19 -18.03 13.05
CA THR A 289 9.95 -18.40 13.74
C THR A 289 9.68 -17.55 14.98
N ALA A 290 8.40 -17.28 15.22
CA ALA A 290 7.95 -16.73 16.49
C ALA A 290 7.92 -17.84 17.56
N VAL A 291 8.03 -17.43 18.82
CA VAL A 291 8.17 -18.36 19.95
C VAL A 291 7.18 -18.02 21.04
N THR A 292 6.37 -19.01 21.44
CA THR A 292 5.54 -18.88 22.65
C THR A 292 6.20 -19.62 23.81
N LEU A 293 6.53 -18.87 24.86
CA LEU A 293 6.94 -19.41 26.15
C LEU A 293 5.70 -19.71 26.97
N TYR A 294 5.66 -20.86 27.65
CA TYR A 294 4.53 -21.24 28.51
C TYR A 294 5.00 -22.08 29.70
N ARG A 295 4.21 -22.09 30.78
CA ARG A 295 4.42 -22.92 31.97
C ARG A 295 3.32 -23.94 32.09
N HIS A 296 3.68 -25.22 32.05
CA HIS A 296 2.75 -26.29 32.32
C HIS A 296 3.48 -27.52 32.84
N GLU A 297 2.96 -28.14 33.90
CA GLU A 297 3.59 -29.31 34.53
C GLU A 297 3.33 -30.60 33.76
N ASP A 298 2.14 -30.74 33.16
CA ASP A 298 1.77 -31.96 32.43
C ASP A 298 2.21 -31.90 30.95
N PRO A 299 3.16 -32.76 30.52
CA PRO A 299 3.58 -32.86 29.13
C PRO A 299 2.53 -33.52 28.23
N ALA A 300 1.64 -34.37 28.76
CA ALA A 300 0.59 -35.03 27.96
C ALA A 300 -0.43 -34.00 27.46
N LEU A 301 -0.83 -33.06 28.32
CA LEU A 301 -1.70 -31.95 27.94
C LEU A 301 -1.02 -30.99 26.95
N SER A 302 0.28 -30.75 27.12
CA SER A 302 1.08 -29.97 26.15
C SER A 302 1.13 -30.63 24.77
N LEU A 303 1.21 -31.96 24.73
CA LEU A 303 1.17 -32.73 23.49
C LEU A 303 -0.23 -32.72 22.86
N ALA A 304 -1.28 -32.91 23.66
CA ALA A 304 -2.68 -32.87 23.20
C ALA A 304 -3.05 -31.48 22.64
N ALA A 305 -2.50 -30.41 23.21
CA ALA A 305 -2.67 -29.05 22.72
C ALA A 305 -1.87 -28.73 21.44
N GLY A 306 -0.92 -29.60 21.05
CA GLY A 306 -0.01 -29.38 19.92
C GLY A 306 1.13 -28.40 20.20
N LEU A 307 1.42 -28.08 21.47
CA LEU A 307 2.57 -27.26 21.87
C LEU A 307 3.89 -28.01 21.70
N THR A 308 3.85 -29.33 21.94
CA THR A 308 4.93 -30.26 21.63
C THR A 308 4.51 -31.19 20.49
N SER A 309 5.47 -31.68 19.71
CA SER A 309 5.18 -32.63 18.62
C SER A 309 5.55 -34.06 19.00
N SER A 310 4.67 -35.02 18.71
CA SER A 310 4.97 -36.46 18.73
C SER A 310 5.85 -36.88 17.54
N HIS A 311 5.81 -36.10 16.46
CA HIS A 311 6.60 -36.27 15.24
C HIS A 311 7.56 -35.08 15.06
N PRO A 312 8.74 -35.08 15.70
CA PRO A 312 9.72 -33.98 15.63
C PRO A 312 10.44 -33.86 14.27
N VAL A 313 9.89 -34.45 13.21
CA VAL A 313 10.61 -34.83 11.99
C VAL A 313 10.36 -33.85 10.83
N GLU A 314 9.33 -32.99 10.88
CA GLU A 314 8.92 -32.32 9.64
C GLU A 314 9.66 -31.02 9.32
N LYS A 315 10.09 -30.22 10.31
CA LYS A 315 10.95 -29.04 10.09
C LYS A 315 11.73 -28.69 11.35
N LEU A 316 13.05 -28.49 11.21
CA LEU A 316 13.94 -28.06 12.29
C LEU A 316 13.75 -26.56 12.61
N ARG A 317 12.54 -26.17 13.01
CA ARG A 317 12.07 -24.78 13.11
C ARG A 317 12.87 -23.89 14.06
N ALA A 318 13.45 -24.48 15.09
CA ALA A 318 14.28 -23.76 16.06
C ALA A 318 15.70 -23.48 15.55
N LEU A 319 16.19 -24.18 14.52
CA LEU A 319 17.59 -24.09 14.07
C LEU A 319 17.99 -22.69 13.56
N PRO A 320 17.21 -22.03 12.69
CA PRO A 320 17.57 -20.69 12.21
C PRO A 320 17.70 -19.67 13.36
N LEU A 321 16.77 -19.74 14.32
CA LEU A 321 16.82 -18.90 15.52
C LEU A 321 18.03 -19.28 16.38
N TRP A 322 18.24 -20.57 16.66
CA TRP A 322 19.34 -21.07 17.48
C TRP A 322 20.70 -20.63 16.95
N LEU A 323 20.98 -20.81 15.66
CA LEU A 323 22.24 -20.37 15.03
C LEU A 323 22.43 -18.85 15.15
N SER A 324 21.35 -18.09 14.95
CA SER A 324 21.40 -16.64 15.07
C SER A 324 21.69 -16.20 16.51
N LEU A 325 21.09 -16.86 17.51
CA LEU A 325 21.35 -16.61 18.93
C LEU A 325 22.80 -16.97 19.32
N GLN A 326 23.33 -18.07 18.80
CA GLN A 326 24.73 -18.47 19.03
C GLN A 326 25.71 -17.48 18.39
N TYR A 327 25.42 -17.01 17.17
CA TYR A 327 26.26 -16.04 16.47
C TYR A 327 26.27 -14.67 17.14
N LEU A 328 25.09 -14.14 17.50
CA LEU A 328 24.97 -12.87 18.21
C LEU A 328 25.55 -12.93 19.63
N GLY A 329 25.39 -14.08 20.28
CA GLY A 329 25.64 -14.24 21.72
C GLY A 329 24.73 -13.35 22.58
N HIS A 330 24.85 -13.50 23.90
CA HIS A 330 24.06 -12.71 24.84
C HIS A 330 24.32 -11.20 24.69
N ASN A 331 25.60 -10.81 24.64
CA ASN A 331 25.97 -9.40 24.57
C ASN A 331 25.52 -8.73 23.27
N GLY A 332 25.57 -9.41 22.12
CA GLY A 332 25.14 -8.85 20.85
C GLY A 332 23.62 -8.61 20.81
N ILE A 333 22.84 -9.54 21.38
CA ILE A 333 21.38 -9.36 21.51
C ILE A 333 21.06 -8.16 22.41
N VAL A 334 21.68 -8.10 23.59
CA VAL A 334 21.49 -7.00 24.54
C VAL A 334 21.88 -5.67 23.91
N GLN A 335 23.00 -5.62 23.18
CA GLN A 335 23.47 -4.39 22.52
C GLN A 335 22.52 -3.92 21.43
N LYS A 336 21.95 -4.82 20.62
CA LYS A 336 20.96 -4.47 19.59
C LYS A 336 19.69 -3.88 20.18
N ILE A 337 19.13 -4.53 21.21
CA ILE A 337 17.92 -4.05 21.89
C ILE A 337 18.22 -2.73 22.61
N LYS A 338 19.39 -2.60 23.25
CA LYS A 338 19.81 -1.37 23.92
C LYS A 338 19.98 -0.21 22.93
N HIS A 339 20.57 -0.47 21.77
CA HIS A 339 20.70 0.52 20.70
C HIS A 339 19.33 1.05 20.27
N ALA A 340 18.38 0.15 19.98
CA ALA A 340 17.01 0.53 19.64
C ALA A 340 16.33 1.36 20.75
N THR A 341 16.46 0.97 22.02
CA THR A 341 15.90 1.76 23.13
C THR A 341 16.60 3.12 23.30
N THR A 342 17.89 3.22 22.98
CA THR A 342 18.62 4.49 23.04
C THR A 342 18.15 5.45 21.95
N LEU A 343 17.88 4.95 20.74
CA LEU A 343 17.31 5.74 19.64
C LEU A 343 15.90 6.26 19.93
N VAL A 344 15.14 5.63 20.82
CA VAL A 344 13.85 6.18 21.25
C VAL A 344 14.05 7.37 22.19
N ARG A 345 15.04 7.29 23.08
CA ARG A 345 15.34 8.36 24.03
C ARG A 345 15.82 9.66 23.37
N THR A 346 16.35 9.59 22.16
CA THR A 346 16.73 10.80 21.40
C THR A 346 15.51 11.56 20.86
N VAL A 347 14.35 10.89 20.76
CA VAL A 347 13.09 11.51 20.33
C VAL A 347 12.23 11.92 21.53
N GLU A 348 12.14 11.05 22.54
CA GLU A 348 11.37 11.27 23.76
C GLU A 348 12.20 10.97 25.01
N ASP A 349 12.53 12.00 25.79
CA ASP A 349 13.37 11.89 27.00
C ASP A 349 12.78 10.94 28.08
N GLU A 350 11.44 10.78 28.15
CA GLU A 350 10.72 9.98 29.16
C GLU A 350 9.84 8.87 28.56
N SER A 351 10.35 8.09 27.60
CA SER A 351 9.59 6.95 27.05
C SER A 351 9.97 5.60 27.70
N ASP A 352 8.98 4.93 28.30
CA ASP A 352 9.08 3.56 28.85
C ASP A 352 8.93 2.47 27.76
N SER A 353 8.64 2.86 26.52
CA SER A 353 8.36 1.97 25.40
C SER A 353 9.36 2.17 24.25
N PRO A 354 9.80 1.11 23.55
CA PRO A 354 10.59 1.22 22.33
C PRO A 354 9.77 1.64 21.07
N VAL A 355 8.62 2.28 21.28
CA VAL A 355 7.70 2.75 20.23
C VAL A 355 7.39 4.22 20.48
N VAL A 356 7.57 5.05 19.44
CA VAL A 356 7.24 6.47 19.43
C VAL A 356 5.98 6.68 18.60
N LEU A 357 5.05 7.49 19.11
CA LEU A 357 3.84 7.89 18.40
C LEU A 357 3.85 9.39 18.14
N PHE A 358 3.79 9.77 16.87
CA PHE A 358 3.54 11.13 16.44
C PHE A 358 2.04 11.30 16.19
N LYS A 359 1.41 12.17 16.97
CA LYS A 359 -0.02 12.49 16.87
C LYS A 359 -0.22 13.67 15.94
N PHE A 360 -1.19 13.56 15.04
CA PHE A 360 -1.58 14.63 14.12
C PHE A 360 -3.07 14.94 14.29
N ASN A 361 -3.44 16.21 14.20
CA ASN A 361 -4.87 16.57 14.17
C ASN A 361 -5.51 16.04 12.88
N GLN A 362 -6.74 15.53 13.00
CA GLN A 362 -7.47 14.61 12.12
C GLN A 362 -7.54 14.92 10.59
N GLU A 363 -7.06 16.05 10.09
CA GLU A 363 -7.31 16.51 8.71
C GLU A 363 -6.13 16.31 7.72
N GLY A 364 -5.02 15.67 8.08
CA GLY A 364 -3.91 15.43 7.13
C GLY A 364 -2.95 14.26 7.42
N SER A 365 -3.33 13.39 8.35
CA SER A 365 -2.52 12.25 8.82
C SER A 365 -2.37 11.10 7.81
N THR A 366 -3.36 10.91 6.93
CA THR A 366 -3.39 9.82 5.94
C THR A 366 -2.42 10.02 4.78
N GLU A 367 -2.02 11.24 4.47
CA GLU A 367 -1.16 11.56 3.31
C GLU A 367 0.29 11.90 3.71
N LEU A 368 0.53 12.26 4.98
CA LEU A 368 1.87 12.19 5.57
C LEU A 368 2.47 10.79 5.45
N ALA A 369 1.61 9.76 5.47
CA ALA A 369 1.98 8.37 5.17
C ALA A 369 2.75 8.20 3.85
N GLU A 370 2.38 8.96 2.81
CA GLU A 370 2.98 8.88 1.49
C GLU A 370 4.22 9.79 1.34
N LEU A 371 4.32 10.84 2.17
CA LEU A 371 5.41 11.82 2.16
C LEU A 371 6.59 11.44 3.05
N VAL A 372 6.34 10.65 4.07
CA VAL A 372 7.38 10.17 4.97
C VAL A 372 8.13 9.06 4.24
N PRO A 373 9.44 9.23 3.95
CA PRO A 373 10.21 8.20 3.28
C PRO A 373 10.06 6.87 4.02
N THR A 374 10.00 5.77 3.26
CA THR A 374 9.78 4.36 3.67
C THR A 374 10.79 3.78 4.68
N SER A 375 11.48 4.62 5.45
CA SER A 375 12.37 4.29 6.56
C SER A 375 11.58 3.86 7.81
N GLY A 376 10.84 2.76 7.71
CA GLY A 376 10.34 2.01 8.88
C GLY A 376 9.36 2.76 9.78
N ILE A 377 8.55 3.62 9.18
CA ILE A 377 7.48 4.36 9.84
C ILE A 377 6.14 3.76 9.40
N ASP A 378 5.31 3.40 10.37
CA ASP A 378 3.99 2.78 10.17
C ASP A 378 2.90 3.82 10.42
N VAL A 379 1.76 3.70 9.73
CA VAL A 379 0.58 4.51 10.00
C VAL A 379 -0.43 3.65 10.76
N VAL A 380 -0.93 4.16 11.87
CA VAL A 380 -1.83 3.44 12.76
C VAL A 380 -3.04 4.31 13.08
N GLU A 381 -4.23 3.74 12.99
CA GLU A 381 -5.46 4.37 13.46
C GLU A 381 -5.74 3.97 14.92
N LEU A 382 -5.91 4.97 15.78
CA LEU A 382 -6.28 4.80 17.19
C LEU A 382 -7.70 5.31 17.40
N GLU A 383 -8.53 4.56 18.14
CA GLU A 383 -9.97 4.84 18.28
C GLU A 383 -10.27 6.26 18.82
N ASP A 384 -9.49 6.74 19.79
CA ASP A 384 -9.70 8.04 20.44
C ASP A 384 -8.86 9.18 19.82
N GLU A 385 -7.78 8.86 19.12
CA GLU A 385 -6.77 9.83 18.66
C GLU A 385 -6.75 10.04 17.15
N GLY A 386 -7.44 9.18 16.38
CA GLY A 386 -7.40 9.18 14.92
C GLY A 386 -6.12 8.56 14.36
N THR A 387 -5.78 8.93 13.13
CA THR A 387 -4.60 8.39 12.44
C THR A 387 -3.31 9.03 12.99
N CYS A 388 -2.43 8.19 13.51
CA CYS A 388 -1.14 8.54 14.07
C CYS A 388 -0.01 7.90 13.26
N ILE A 389 1.18 8.50 13.35
CA ILE A 389 2.37 7.93 12.75
C ILE A 389 3.19 7.26 13.84
N ARG A 390 3.44 5.96 13.66
CA ARG A 390 4.17 5.11 14.58
C ARG A 390 5.57 4.87 14.06
N PHE A 391 6.57 5.11 14.91
CA PHE A 391 7.95 4.77 14.64
C PHE A 391 8.48 3.84 15.73
N SER A 392 8.98 2.66 15.34
CA SER A 392 9.56 1.71 16.30
C SER A 392 11.01 1.40 15.94
N PRO A 393 11.99 2.09 16.55
CA PRO A 393 13.41 1.78 16.40
C PRO A 393 13.77 0.32 16.65
N LEU A 394 13.00 -0.39 17.49
CA LEU A 394 13.22 -1.83 17.71
C LEU A 394 13.00 -2.68 16.45
N LEU A 395 12.03 -2.30 15.63
CA LEU A 395 11.71 -3.01 14.39
C LEU A 395 12.55 -2.51 13.20
N THR A 396 13.07 -1.27 13.27
CA THR A 396 13.80 -0.66 12.16
C THR A 396 15.32 -0.74 12.32
N ALA A 397 15.87 -0.59 13.53
CA ALA A 397 17.31 -0.51 13.73
C ALA A 397 18.03 -1.79 13.32
N ALA A 398 17.42 -2.95 13.58
CA ALA A 398 18.03 -4.23 13.25
C ALA A 398 17.85 -4.62 11.77
N VAL A 399 16.75 -4.21 11.13
CA VAL A 399 16.39 -4.57 9.75
C VAL A 399 16.93 -3.57 8.73
N LEU A 400 16.78 -2.27 9.00
CA LEU A 400 17.13 -1.16 8.11
C LEU A 400 18.47 -0.51 8.46
N GLY A 401 19.04 -0.84 9.63
CA GLY A 401 20.31 -0.28 10.09
C GLY A 401 20.20 1.16 10.62
N THR A 402 19.01 1.55 11.13
CA THR A 402 18.71 2.89 11.63
C THR A 402 19.74 3.39 12.65
N ARG A 403 20.23 4.61 12.42
CA ARG A 403 21.17 5.34 13.28
C ARG A 403 20.51 6.57 13.88
N GLU A 404 21.21 7.20 14.82
CA GLU A 404 20.79 8.45 15.45
C GLU A 404 20.57 9.57 14.42
N GLU A 405 21.48 9.69 13.44
CA GLU A 405 21.37 10.62 12.30
C GLU A 405 20.07 10.44 11.49
N ASP A 406 19.64 9.18 11.29
CA ASP A 406 18.40 8.89 10.57
C ASP A 406 17.18 9.32 11.38
N VAL A 407 17.22 9.12 12.71
CA VAL A 407 16.17 9.53 13.62
C VAL A 407 16.06 11.06 13.68
N GLU A 408 17.19 11.76 13.79
CA GLU A 408 17.24 13.23 13.73
C GLU A 408 16.68 13.75 12.40
N SER A 409 17.02 13.11 11.27
CA SER A 409 16.47 13.47 9.96
C SER A 409 14.95 13.24 9.88
N ILE A 410 14.43 12.17 10.49
CA ILE A 410 12.99 11.91 10.56
C ILE A 410 12.30 12.99 11.38
N VAL A 411 12.82 13.30 12.57
CA VAL A 411 12.25 14.33 13.46
C VAL A 411 12.27 15.70 12.79
N ALA A 412 13.37 16.06 12.10
CA ALA A 412 13.46 17.31 11.35
C ALA A 412 12.42 17.39 10.22
N LYS A 413 12.29 16.34 9.41
CA LYS A 413 11.27 16.27 8.35
C LYS A 413 9.85 16.32 8.90
N MET A 414 9.57 15.62 9.99
CA MET A 414 8.26 15.68 10.65
C MET A 414 7.95 17.08 11.15
N THR A 415 8.93 17.78 11.73
CA THR A 415 8.77 19.16 12.19
C THR A 415 8.46 20.11 11.02
N GLU A 416 9.15 19.95 9.89
CA GLU A 416 8.87 20.71 8.66
C GLU A 416 7.45 20.43 8.14
N LEU A 417 7.04 19.16 8.07
CA LEU A 417 5.72 18.76 7.62
C LEU A 417 4.60 19.29 8.55
N ILE A 418 4.79 19.24 9.87
CA ILE A 418 3.86 19.80 10.85
C ILE A 418 3.71 21.31 10.65
N PHE A 419 4.81 22.00 10.39
CA PHE A 419 4.79 23.44 10.11
C PHE A 419 3.96 23.74 8.85
N VAL A 420 4.27 23.09 7.72
CA VAL A 420 3.54 23.26 6.46
C VAL A 420 2.05 22.92 6.59
N MET A 421 1.70 21.87 7.34
CA MET A 421 0.30 21.53 7.59
C MET A 421 -0.41 22.60 8.43
N SER A 422 0.24 23.08 9.49
CA SER A 422 -0.32 24.13 10.35
C SER A 422 -0.58 25.42 9.56
N SER A 423 0.37 25.80 8.70
CA SER A 423 0.26 26.89 7.73
C SER A 423 -0.92 26.67 6.78
N THR A 424 -1.00 25.50 6.14
CA THR A 424 -2.06 25.15 5.18
C THR A 424 -3.43 25.21 5.84
N MET A 425 -3.58 24.71 7.07
CA MET A 425 -4.83 24.75 7.82
C MET A 425 -5.27 26.18 8.16
N SER A 426 -4.33 27.06 8.53
CA SER A 426 -4.62 28.47 8.77
C SER A 426 -5.06 29.20 7.49
N LEU A 427 -4.35 28.97 6.39
CA LEU A 427 -4.58 29.66 5.11
C LEU A 427 -5.77 29.10 4.32
N ARG A 428 -6.30 27.93 4.67
CA ARG A 428 -7.45 27.30 3.99
C ARG A 428 -8.72 28.17 4.06
N GLU A 429 -8.94 28.81 5.20
CA GLU A 429 -10.05 29.75 5.40
C GLU A 429 -9.88 31.00 4.51
N ASP A 430 -8.69 31.59 4.53
CA ASP A 430 -8.36 32.75 3.70
C ASP A 430 -8.49 32.44 2.21
N PHE A 431 -8.03 31.27 1.77
CA PHE A 431 -8.14 30.83 0.37
C PHE A 431 -9.60 30.66 -0.06
N ARG A 432 -10.45 30.13 0.83
CA ARG A 432 -11.88 30.01 0.58
C ARG A 432 -12.52 31.40 0.40
N GLU A 433 -12.22 32.34 1.29
CA GLU A 433 -12.74 33.71 1.19
C GLU A 433 -12.24 34.44 -0.07
N GLU A 434 -10.95 34.36 -0.37
CA GLU A 434 -10.34 35.00 -1.54
C GLU A 434 -10.92 34.43 -2.84
N THR A 435 -11.18 33.11 -2.89
CA THR A 435 -11.85 32.47 -4.03
C THR A 435 -13.29 32.97 -4.19
N HIS A 436 -14.03 33.16 -3.09
CA HIS A 436 -15.37 33.73 -3.13
C HIS A 436 -15.40 35.18 -3.63
N LYS A 437 -14.38 35.99 -3.30
CA LYS A 437 -14.26 37.39 -3.78
C LYS A 437 -14.08 37.47 -5.30
N ARG A 438 -13.47 36.47 -5.96
CA ARG A 438 -13.28 36.43 -7.43
C ARG A 438 -14.43 35.74 -8.19
N SER A 439 -15.57 35.49 -7.53
CA SER A 439 -16.80 35.08 -8.21
C SER A 439 -17.25 36.18 -9.20
N PRO A 440 -17.51 35.87 -10.49
CA PRO A 440 -17.96 34.59 -11.03
C PRO A 440 -16.89 33.73 -11.73
N SER A 441 -15.61 34.12 -11.71
CA SER A 441 -14.55 33.43 -12.50
C SER A 441 -14.09 32.10 -11.90
N LEU A 442 -14.09 31.99 -10.56
CA LEU A 442 -13.69 30.80 -9.82
C LEU A 442 -14.79 30.38 -8.83
N ARG A 443 -14.95 29.07 -8.65
CA ARG A 443 -15.85 28.47 -7.67
C ARG A 443 -15.06 27.51 -6.78
N TYR A 444 -15.08 27.76 -5.48
CA TYR A 444 -14.51 26.85 -4.49
C TYR A 444 -15.36 25.56 -4.39
N ILE A 445 -14.70 24.40 -4.37
CA ILE A 445 -15.30 23.09 -4.15
C ILE A 445 -14.76 22.57 -2.82
N ASN A 446 -15.67 22.28 -1.90
CA ASN A 446 -15.31 21.70 -0.62
C ASN A 446 -15.14 20.18 -0.77
N GLU A 447 -13.92 19.74 -1.00
CA GLU A 447 -13.55 18.32 -1.01
C GLU A 447 -12.93 17.97 0.34
N LEU A 448 -13.67 17.23 1.18
CA LEU A 448 -13.24 16.86 2.54
C LEU A 448 -12.03 15.90 2.55
N ALA A 449 -11.78 15.22 1.43
CA ALA A 449 -10.69 14.26 1.28
C ALA A 449 -9.38 14.89 0.76
N TRP A 450 -9.31 16.22 0.58
CA TRP A 450 -8.12 16.88 0.05
C TRP A 450 -7.30 17.59 1.16
N PRO A 451 -5.98 17.32 1.30
CA PRO A 451 -5.15 17.86 2.38
C PRO A 451 -4.64 19.28 2.11
N GLY A 452 -4.65 19.69 0.85
CA GLY A 452 -4.11 20.98 0.44
C GLY A 452 -5.04 22.16 0.75
N LEU A 453 -4.68 23.32 0.23
CA LEU A 453 -5.40 24.57 0.46
C LEU A 453 -6.87 24.53 -0.01
N GLY A 454 -7.16 23.73 -1.04
CA GLY A 454 -8.52 23.44 -1.48
C GLY A 454 -8.63 23.15 -2.97
N VAL A 455 -9.86 22.94 -3.44
CA VAL A 455 -10.16 22.65 -4.86
C VAL A 455 -10.95 23.79 -5.46
N VAL A 456 -10.54 24.25 -6.64
CA VAL A 456 -11.19 25.36 -7.35
C VAL A 456 -11.59 24.93 -8.75
N ARG A 457 -12.80 25.32 -9.17
CA ARG A 457 -13.28 25.18 -10.54
C ARG A 457 -13.33 26.53 -11.22
N ALA A 458 -12.73 26.63 -12.40
CA ALA A 458 -12.93 27.78 -13.28
C ALA A 458 -14.35 27.73 -13.86
N SER A 459 -15.11 28.82 -13.70
CA SER A 459 -16.48 28.92 -14.20
C SER A 459 -16.47 29.33 -15.67
N THR A 460 -17.02 28.47 -16.54
CA THR A 460 -17.30 28.83 -17.93
C THR A 460 -18.66 29.54 -18.00
N ALA A 461 -18.67 30.86 -18.20
CA ALA A 461 -19.90 31.57 -18.48
C ALA A 461 -20.34 31.30 -19.93
N TYR A 462 -21.13 30.24 -20.15
CA TYR A 462 -21.83 30.07 -21.42
C TYR A 462 -22.97 31.12 -21.51
N PRO A 463 -22.97 32.01 -22.51
CA PRO A 463 -24.13 32.87 -22.74
C PRO A 463 -25.26 32.00 -23.29
N GLY A 464 -26.14 31.56 -22.40
CA GLY A 464 -27.38 30.86 -22.78
C GLY A 464 -27.57 29.49 -22.14
N GLY A 465 -27.57 29.39 -20.80
CA GLY A 465 -28.42 28.46 -20.02
C GLY A 465 -28.52 26.97 -20.40
N GLN A 466 -27.62 26.41 -21.21
CA GLN A 466 -27.58 24.99 -21.55
C GLN A 466 -26.31 24.37 -20.98
N THR A 467 -26.49 23.40 -20.09
CA THR A 467 -25.40 22.55 -19.61
C THR A 467 -24.85 21.74 -20.79
N PRO A 468 -23.53 21.75 -21.05
CA PRO A 468 -22.97 20.94 -22.11
C PRO A 468 -23.14 19.45 -21.80
N ASP A 469 -23.40 18.68 -22.86
CA ASP A 469 -23.67 17.25 -22.81
C ASP A 469 -22.46 16.48 -22.23
N LYS A 470 -22.69 15.46 -21.38
CA LYS A 470 -21.61 14.73 -20.65
C LYS A 470 -20.57 14.07 -21.56
N GLY A 471 -20.84 13.95 -22.87
CA GLY A 471 -19.91 13.45 -23.88
C GLY A 471 -18.92 14.50 -24.44
N PHE A 472 -19.12 15.79 -24.15
CA PHE A 472 -18.36 16.90 -24.74
C PHE A 472 -16.90 16.96 -24.23
N TRP A 473 -16.69 16.68 -22.94
CA TRP A 473 -15.38 16.71 -22.29
C TRP A 473 -14.53 15.44 -22.49
N LYS A 474 -15.15 14.32 -22.94
CA LYS A 474 -14.43 13.05 -23.20
C LYS A 474 -13.49 13.09 -24.40
N LYS A 475 -13.60 14.09 -25.29
CA LYS A 475 -12.82 14.16 -26.55
C LYS A 475 -11.75 15.24 -26.57
N GLN A 476 -11.64 16.06 -25.54
CA GLN A 476 -10.60 17.08 -25.49
C GLN A 476 -9.38 16.52 -24.77
N ASN A 477 -8.21 16.63 -25.42
CA ASN A 477 -6.86 16.48 -24.85
C ASN A 477 -6.56 17.48 -23.70
N GLY A 478 -7.59 17.95 -22.99
CA GLY A 478 -7.52 18.92 -21.91
C GLY A 478 -6.72 18.40 -20.71
N VAL A 479 -6.76 17.10 -20.43
CA VAL A 479 -5.99 16.49 -19.33
C VAL A 479 -4.47 16.58 -19.57
N TYR A 480 -4.02 16.39 -20.81
CA TYR A 480 -2.59 16.47 -21.16
C TYR A 480 -2.08 17.92 -21.16
N CYS A 481 -2.86 18.90 -21.64
CA CYS A 481 -2.48 20.30 -21.54
C CYS A 481 -2.49 20.82 -20.10
N PHE A 482 -3.44 20.38 -19.26
CA PHE A 482 -3.53 20.78 -17.86
C PHE A 482 -2.32 20.30 -17.04
N LYS A 483 -1.93 19.03 -17.22
CA LYS A 483 -0.82 18.40 -16.48
C LYS A 483 0.54 19.02 -16.87
N HIS A 484 0.70 19.41 -18.14
CA HIS A 484 1.97 19.92 -18.66
C HIS A 484 2.20 21.43 -18.37
N PHE A 485 1.13 22.24 -18.29
CA PHE A 485 1.25 23.69 -18.08
C PHE A 485 1.35 24.07 -16.59
N CYS A 486 0.62 23.37 -15.71
CA CYS A 486 0.71 23.58 -14.25
C CYS A 486 2.13 23.30 -13.72
N CYS A 487 2.81 22.31 -14.32
CA CYS A 487 4.17 21.91 -13.96
C CYS A 487 5.24 22.98 -14.27
N SER A 488 4.99 23.90 -15.22
CA SER A 488 6.00 24.88 -15.67
C SER A 488 6.01 26.19 -14.88
N TYR A 489 4.93 26.54 -14.19
CA TYR A 489 4.79 27.85 -13.50
C TYR A 489 4.57 27.73 -11.98
N LEU A 490 3.98 26.65 -11.47
CA LEU A 490 3.68 26.46 -10.04
C LEU A 490 4.64 25.46 -9.35
N CYS A 491 5.82 25.24 -9.92
CA CYS A 491 6.76 24.21 -9.46
C CYS A 491 7.38 24.49 -8.08
N PHE A 492 7.23 25.70 -7.52
CA PHE A 492 7.89 26.07 -6.27
C PHE A 492 7.05 25.84 -5.00
N CYS A 493 5.74 25.60 -5.09
CA CYS A 493 4.86 25.54 -3.90
C CYS A 493 3.97 24.29 -3.81
N LEU A 494 4.22 23.25 -4.62
CA LEU A 494 3.37 22.05 -4.62
C LEU A 494 4.21 20.79 -4.41
N PHE A 495 4.14 20.23 -3.19
CA PHE A 495 4.33 18.80 -3.05
C PHE A 495 3.32 18.11 -3.98
N HIS A 496 3.83 17.32 -4.92
CA HIS A 496 3.09 16.81 -6.07
C HIS A 496 2.05 15.78 -5.62
N PHE A 497 0.79 16.18 -5.50
CA PHE A 497 -0.33 15.26 -5.35
C PHE A 497 -1.04 15.09 -6.68
N SER A 498 -0.89 13.91 -7.28
CA SER A 498 -1.81 13.48 -8.33
C SER A 498 -3.18 13.36 -7.66
N GLY A 499 -4.11 14.23 -8.02
CA GLY A 499 -5.46 14.22 -7.45
C GLY A 499 -6.10 12.82 -7.53
N PRO A 500 -7.05 12.51 -6.63
CA PRO A 500 -7.62 11.17 -6.53
C PRO A 500 -8.18 10.73 -7.89
N GLU A 501 -7.92 9.47 -8.26
CA GLU A 501 -8.51 8.79 -9.44
C GLU A 501 -10.06 8.75 -9.42
N PHE A 502 -10.69 9.30 -8.37
CA PHE A 502 -12.12 9.27 -8.10
C PHE A 502 -12.87 10.59 -8.37
N ALA A 503 -12.22 11.66 -8.84
CA ALA A 503 -12.94 12.88 -9.21
C ALA A 503 -13.69 12.70 -10.54
N THR A 504 -14.96 12.33 -10.44
CA THR A 504 -15.91 12.17 -11.57
C THR A 504 -16.27 13.49 -12.28
N GLU A 505 -15.74 14.64 -11.82
CA GLU A 505 -16.02 15.96 -12.39
C GLU A 505 -14.78 16.58 -13.05
N GLN A 506 -14.73 16.50 -14.39
CA GLN A 506 -13.67 17.06 -15.23
C GLN A 506 -13.60 18.60 -15.08
N GLY A 507 -12.40 19.16 -14.86
CA GLY A 507 -12.16 20.61 -14.84
C GLY A 507 -11.88 21.26 -13.48
N CYS A 508 -11.34 20.54 -12.50
CA CYS A 508 -10.99 21.06 -11.18
C CYS A 508 -9.47 21.27 -11.02
N ILE A 509 -9.08 22.33 -10.32
CA ILE A 509 -7.70 22.67 -9.94
C ILE A 509 -7.52 22.30 -8.47
N PHE A 510 -6.62 21.36 -8.21
CA PHE A 510 -6.27 20.93 -6.87
C PHE A 510 -5.04 21.73 -6.40
N VAL A 511 -5.19 22.51 -5.34
CA VAL A 511 -4.09 23.30 -4.75
C VAL A 511 -3.55 22.55 -3.55
N GLY A 512 -2.28 22.14 -3.62
CA GLY A 512 -1.60 21.33 -2.60
C GLY A 512 -1.34 22.06 -1.28
N MET A 513 -0.48 21.47 -0.46
CA MET A 513 -0.04 22.07 0.81
C MET A 513 0.90 23.24 0.57
N VAL A 514 0.81 24.24 1.45
CA VAL A 514 1.48 25.54 1.29
C VAL A 514 2.06 25.99 2.64
N ALA A 515 3.23 26.61 2.62
CA ALA A 515 3.86 27.21 3.79
C ALA A 515 3.39 28.68 4.01
N ASP A 516 3.70 29.25 5.18
CA ASP A 516 3.26 30.61 5.59
C ASP A 516 3.72 31.75 4.66
N ASP A 517 4.69 31.51 3.78
CA ASP A 517 5.29 32.53 2.92
C ASP A 517 4.49 32.82 1.64
N VAL A 518 3.40 32.09 1.40
CA VAL A 518 2.59 32.25 0.19
C VAL A 518 1.46 33.24 0.37
N ASP A 519 1.44 34.25 -0.50
CA ASP A 519 0.30 35.16 -0.62
C ASP A 519 -0.86 34.46 -1.34
N VAL A 520 -1.89 34.14 -0.55
CA VAL A 520 -3.12 33.48 -1.00
C VAL A 520 -3.84 34.30 -2.09
N SER A 521 -3.79 35.64 -2.02
CA SER A 521 -4.43 36.51 -3.01
C SER A 521 -3.77 36.37 -4.38
N ASP A 522 -2.43 36.45 -4.42
CA ASP A 522 -1.65 36.31 -5.65
C ASP A 522 -1.79 34.90 -6.25
N LEU A 523 -1.87 33.88 -5.41
CA LEU A 523 -2.11 32.51 -5.83
C LEU A 523 -3.48 32.36 -6.52
N VAL A 524 -4.55 32.89 -5.91
CA VAL A 524 -5.91 32.85 -6.48
C VAL A 524 -5.97 33.64 -7.79
N ASP A 525 -5.29 34.78 -7.89
CA ASP A 525 -5.25 35.59 -9.11
C ASP A 525 -4.49 34.90 -10.24
N THR A 526 -3.41 34.19 -9.91
CA THR A 526 -2.67 33.34 -10.88
C THR A 526 -3.53 32.18 -11.38
N ILE A 527 -4.26 31.52 -10.48
CA ILE A 527 -5.20 30.45 -10.83
C ILE A 527 -6.32 30.99 -11.74
N ALA A 528 -6.86 32.18 -11.44
CA ALA A 528 -7.87 32.82 -12.27
C ALA A 528 -7.34 33.19 -13.66
N ALA A 529 -6.10 33.68 -13.76
CA ALA A 529 -5.46 33.98 -15.03
C ALA A 529 -5.25 32.73 -15.89
N LEU A 530 -4.71 31.67 -15.28
CA LEU A 530 -4.52 30.38 -15.96
C LEU A 530 -5.85 29.80 -16.45
N GLY A 531 -6.92 29.92 -15.66
CA GLY A 531 -8.27 29.52 -16.05
C GLY A 531 -8.77 30.23 -17.31
N ARG A 532 -8.50 31.54 -17.45
CA ARG A 532 -8.86 32.33 -18.64
C ARG A 532 -8.06 31.90 -19.87
N ASP A 533 -6.75 31.71 -19.73
CA ASP A 533 -5.88 31.33 -20.85
C ASP A 533 -6.26 29.96 -21.44
N ILE A 534 -6.66 29.02 -20.57
CA ILE A 534 -7.16 27.71 -20.97
C ILE A 534 -8.51 27.84 -21.69
N GLU A 535 -9.41 28.70 -21.21
CA GLU A 535 -10.69 28.95 -21.85
C GLU A 535 -10.53 29.57 -23.25
N GLU A 536 -9.64 30.57 -23.39
CA GLU A 536 -9.35 31.20 -24.69
C GLU A 536 -8.74 30.21 -25.68
N SER A 537 -7.80 29.39 -25.21
CA SER A 537 -7.19 28.32 -26.02
C SER A 537 -8.23 27.26 -26.44
N GLY A 538 -9.16 26.92 -25.54
CA GLY A 538 -10.27 26.02 -25.82
C GLY A 538 -11.24 26.56 -26.87
N LYS A 539 -11.62 27.84 -26.78
CA LYS A 539 -12.45 28.53 -27.78
C LYS A 539 -11.77 28.57 -29.15
N LEU A 540 -10.46 28.81 -29.19
CA LEU A 540 -9.68 28.85 -30.42
C LEU A 540 -9.65 27.48 -31.12
N LEU A 541 -9.43 26.40 -30.36
CA LEU A 541 -9.50 25.03 -30.87
C LEU A 541 -10.91 24.67 -31.36
N GLN A 542 -11.97 25.12 -30.69
CA GLN A 542 -13.34 24.88 -31.12
C GLN A 542 -13.66 25.59 -32.44
N ASN A 543 -13.28 26.86 -32.57
CA ASN A 543 -13.41 27.60 -33.82
C ASN A 543 -12.66 26.91 -34.97
N MET A 544 -11.43 26.45 -34.73
CA MET A 544 -10.68 25.68 -35.73
C MET A 544 -11.38 24.36 -36.09
N THR A 545 -11.94 23.66 -35.10
CA THR A 545 -12.65 22.38 -35.32
C THR A 545 -13.93 22.59 -36.15
N GLU A 546 -14.68 23.67 -35.88
CA GLU A 546 -15.86 24.02 -36.68
C GLU A 546 -15.49 24.41 -38.12
N VAL A 547 -14.42 25.20 -38.30
CA VAL A 547 -13.91 25.57 -39.62
C VAL A 547 -13.44 24.33 -40.39
N VAL A 548 -12.71 23.41 -39.76
CA VAL A 548 -12.30 22.14 -40.36
C VAL A 548 -13.50 21.27 -40.72
N ARG A 549 -14.47 21.13 -39.80
CA ARG A 549 -15.69 20.35 -40.05
C ARG A 549 -16.47 20.91 -41.23
N LYS A 550 -16.62 22.24 -41.32
CA LYS A 550 -17.28 22.91 -42.43
C LYS A 550 -16.50 22.72 -43.74
N GLY A 551 -15.16 22.81 -43.69
CA GLY A 551 -14.28 22.53 -44.82
C GLY A 551 -14.41 21.09 -45.33
N ILE A 552 -14.51 20.10 -44.45
CA ILE A 552 -14.73 18.70 -44.84
C ILE A 552 -16.08 18.52 -45.53
N LEU A 553 -17.15 19.08 -44.97
CA LEU A 553 -18.50 19.00 -45.58
C LEU A 553 -18.56 19.69 -46.95
N GLU A 554 -17.93 20.85 -47.10
CA GLU A 554 -17.84 21.54 -48.38
C GLU A 554 -17.00 20.75 -49.39
N ALA A 555 -15.92 20.09 -48.95
CA ALA A 555 -15.11 19.22 -49.79
C ALA A 555 -15.90 17.98 -50.27
N GLU A 556 -16.64 17.33 -49.37
CA GLU A 556 -17.48 16.16 -49.69
C GLU A 556 -18.59 16.50 -50.69
N LEU A 557 -19.27 17.63 -50.49
CA LEU A 557 -20.32 18.09 -51.41
C LEU A 557 -19.77 18.39 -52.80
N GLN A 558 -18.59 19.01 -52.87
CA GLN A 558 -17.93 19.29 -54.14
C GLN A 558 -17.40 18.01 -54.81
N LEU A 559 -16.93 17.03 -54.04
CA LEU A 559 -16.55 15.71 -54.55
C LEU A 559 -17.76 14.97 -55.13
N GLN A 560 -18.92 15.01 -54.47
CA GLN A 560 -20.16 14.43 -54.99
C GLN A 560 -20.56 15.09 -56.31
N LYS A 561 -20.56 16.42 -56.37
CA LYS A 561 -20.87 17.15 -57.60
C LYS A 561 -19.91 16.83 -58.75
N ALA A 562 -18.61 16.74 -58.47
CA ALA A 562 -17.61 16.35 -59.47
C ALA A 562 -17.79 14.90 -59.94
N ASN A 563 -18.23 14.00 -59.05
CA ASN A 563 -18.54 12.62 -59.41
C ASN A 563 -19.80 12.51 -60.27
N GLU A 564 -20.83 13.33 -59.99
CA GLU A 564 -22.03 13.47 -60.84
C GLU A 564 -21.70 14.04 -62.22
N GLU A 565 -20.86 15.08 -62.31
CA GLU A 565 -20.38 15.63 -63.57
C GLU A 565 -19.58 14.58 -64.36
N LYS A 566 -18.72 13.81 -63.69
CA LYS A 566 -18.00 12.68 -64.31
C LYS A 566 -18.95 11.59 -64.81
N LEU A 567 -20.00 11.26 -64.05
CA LEU A 567 -21.05 10.32 -64.47
C LEU A 567 -21.83 10.83 -65.69
N MET A 568 -22.08 12.14 -65.79
CA MET A 568 -22.69 12.75 -66.97
C MET A 568 -21.76 12.74 -68.19
N GLU A 569 -20.46 12.99 -67.99
CA GLU A 569 -19.45 12.94 -69.07
C GLU A 569 -19.20 11.51 -69.58
N GLU A 570 -19.21 10.50 -68.70
CA GLU A 570 -18.92 9.10 -69.06
C GLU A 570 -20.13 8.35 -69.66
N GLY A 571 -21.36 8.83 -69.42
CA GLY A 571 -22.61 8.28 -69.96
C GLY A 571 -23.01 6.89 -69.42
N MET A 572 -24.31 6.67 -69.17
CA MET A 572 -24.82 5.48 -68.46
C MET A 572 -24.46 4.11 -69.08
N LEU A 573 -24.13 4.06 -70.38
CA LEU A 573 -23.86 2.80 -71.09
C LEU A 573 -22.51 2.14 -70.73
N ARG A 574 -21.54 2.90 -70.20
CA ARG A 574 -20.21 2.38 -69.83
C ARG A 574 -20.12 1.76 -68.43
N GLN A 575 -21.16 1.89 -67.61
CA GLN A 575 -21.22 1.33 -66.25
C GLN A 575 -21.74 -0.12 -66.21
N LEU A 576 -22.20 -0.67 -67.35
CA LEU A 576 -22.63 -2.06 -67.48
C LEU A 576 -21.39 -2.98 -67.57
N PRO A 577 -21.28 -4.04 -66.74
CA PRO A 577 -20.03 -4.80 -66.55
C PRO A 577 -19.43 -5.42 -67.82
N VAL A 578 -20.27 -5.70 -68.83
CA VAL A 578 -19.84 -6.31 -70.10
C VAL A 578 -19.62 -5.26 -71.19
N VAL A 579 -20.45 -4.21 -71.23
CA VAL A 579 -20.41 -3.17 -72.28
C VAL A 579 -19.33 -2.12 -71.99
N GLY A 580 -19.07 -1.83 -70.71
CA GLY A 580 -18.03 -0.90 -70.27
C GLY A 580 -16.61 -1.34 -70.60
N SER A 581 -16.33 -2.64 -70.51
CA SER A 581 -15.00 -3.20 -70.79
C SER A 581 -14.61 -3.03 -72.27
N VAL A 582 -15.57 -3.21 -73.19
CA VAL A 582 -15.33 -3.07 -74.63
C VAL A 582 -15.15 -1.59 -75.02
N LEU A 583 -15.95 -0.69 -74.45
CA LEU A 583 -15.86 0.75 -74.72
C LEU A 583 -14.59 1.41 -74.15
N ASN A 584 -14.08 0.93 -73.01
CA ASN A 584 -12.83 1.42 -72.43
C ASN A 584 -11.59 0.95 -73.22
N TRP A 585 -11.65 -0.19 -73.93
CA TRP A 585 -10.56 -0.63 -74.80
C TRP A 585 -10.43 0.22 -76.07
N PHE A 586 -11.56 0.63 -76.67
CA PHE A 586 -11.56 1.47 -77.88
C PHE A 586 -11.32 2.97 -77.60
N SER A 587 -11.51 3.44 -76.36
CA SER A 587 -11.33 4.84 -75.98
C SER A 587 -10.92 4.95 -74.50
N PRO A 588 -9.61 4.85 -74.19
CA PRO A 588 -9.10 5.02 -72.83
C PRO A 588 -9.23 6.48 -72.39
N ILE A 589 -9.77 6.70 -71.20
CA ILE A 589 -9.99 8.04 -70.63
C ILE A 589 -8.68 8.50 -69.98
N GLN A 590 -8.19 9.68 -70.37
CA GLN A 590 -7.19 10.40 -69.59
C GLN A 590 -7.90 11.08 -68.41
N SER A 591 -8.14 10.34 -67.32
CA SER A 591 -8.69 10.96 -66.11
C SER A 591 -7.59 11.73 -65.40
N SER A 592 -7.58 13.07 -65.52
CA SER A 592 -6.79 13.89 -64.60
C SER A 592 -7.48 13.86 -63.23
N ILE A 593 -6.86 13.25 -62.23
CA ILE A 593 -7.39 13.24 -60.86
C ILE A 593 -7.30 14.68 -60.33
N LYS A 594 -8.43 15.39 -60.29
CA LYS A 594 -8.51 16.74 -59.71
C LYS A 594 -8.46 16.64 -58.20
N GLY A 595 -7.27 16.80 -57.60
CA GLY A 595 -7.12 16.86 -56.14
C GLY A 595 -7.41 18.26 -55.59
N ARG A 596 -7.81 18.36 -54.32
CA ARG A 596 -7.93 19.63 -53.57
C ARG A 596 -7.22 19.52 -52.23
N THR A 597 -6.75 20.63 -51.70
CA THR A 597 -6.12 20.70 -50.37
C THR A 597 -6.80 21.79 -49.54
N PHE A 598 -7.08 21.48 -48.28
CA PHE A 598 -7.70 22.42 -47.35
C PHE A 598 -6.60 23.21 -46.61
N SER A 599 -6.64 24.54 -46.71
CA SER A 599 -5.70 25.42 -46.01
C SER A 599 -6.26 25.82 -44.65
N LEU A 600 -5.67 25.30 -43.57
CA LEU A 600 -6.08 25.60 -42.19
C LEU A 600 -5.96 27.09 -41.82
N ALA A 601 -5.06 27.84 -42.47
CA ALA A 601 -4.82 29.25 -42.20
C ALA A 601 -5.81 30.18 -42.94
N ALA A 602 -6.24 29.80 -44.14
CA ALA A 602 -7.17 30.60 -44.95
C ALA A 602 -8.65 30.15 -44.79
N GLY A 603 -8.88 28.94 -44.26
CA GLY A 603 -10.22 28.36 -44.13
C GLY A 603 -10.88 28.00 -45.48
N SER A 604 -10.09 27.92 -46.56
CA SER A 604 -10.56 27.69 -47.93
C SER A 604 -10.04 26.37 -48.51
N LEU A 605 -10.80 25.82 -49.45
CA LEU A 605 -10.43 24.68 -50.30
C LEU A 605 -9.74 25.19 -51.57
N ASP A 606 -8.46 24.85 -51.73
CA ASP A 606 -7.67 25.24 -52.90
C ASP A 606 -7.45 24.04 -53.84
N SER A 607 -7.34 24.30 -55.16
CA SER A 607 -7.07 23.25 -56.16
C SER A 607 -5.61 22.82 -56.13
N THR A 608 -5.35 21.50 -56.16
CA THR A 608 -3.97 20.95 -56.21
C THR A 608 -3.40 20.84 -57.62
N GLU A 609 -4.14 21.22 -58.65
CA GLU A 609 -3.70 21.11 -60.06
C GLU A 609 -2.39 21.89 -60.31
N ALA A 610 -2.21 23.05 -59.65
CA ALA A 610 -0.96 23.81 -59.70
C ALA A 610 0.22 23.08 -59.03
N THR A 611 -0.03 22.36 -57.94
CA THR A 611 1.00 21.63 -57.18
C THR A 611 1.52 20.42 -57.96
N TYR A 612 0.64 19.70 -58.65
CA TYR A 612 1.02 18.53 -59.46
C TYR A 612 1.66 18.91 -60.80
N SER A 613 1.18 19.98 -61.46
CA SER A 613 1.78 20.48 -62.70
C SER A 613 3.21 20.99 -62.51
N THR A 614 3.50 21.62 -61.37
CA THR A 614 4.85 22.11 -61.06
C THR A 614 5.82 20.97 -60.74
N LYS A 615 5.38 19.90 -60.07
CA LYS A 615 6.21 18.70 -59.80
C LYS A 615 6.46 17.84 -61.04
N ALA A 616 5.53 17.80 -62.00
CA ALA A 616 5.71 17.03 -63.24
C ALA A 616 6.77 17.60 -64.19
N GLN A 617 7.22 18.85 -63.98
CA GLN A 617 8.28 19.50 -64.77
C GLN A 617 9.66 19.54 -64.09
N ALA A 618 9.82 18.97 -62.90
CA ALA A 618 11.05 19.06 -62.11
C ALA A 618 11.91 17.79 -62.21
N ASP A 619 12.51 17.57 -63.39
CA ASP A 619 13.63 16.63 -63.58
C ASP A 619 14.84 17.40 -64.15
N ARG A 620 15.42 18.28 -63.31
CA ARG A 620 16.75 18.92 -63.50
C ARG A 620 17.33 19.35 -62.14
N PRO A 621 18.66 19.25 -61.93
CA PRO A 621 19.27 19.30 -60.61
C PRO A 621 19.36 20.72 -60.03
N SER A 622 19.38 20.75 -58.70
CA SER A 622 19.45 21.90 -57.80
C SER A 622 20.59 22.89 -58.07
N LEU A 623 20.28 24.19 -58.01
CA LEU A 623 21.19 25.23 -57.56
C LEU A 623 20.48 26.03 -56.46
N GLN A 624 20.94 25.82 -55.22
CA GLN A 624 20.65 26.69 -54.09
C GLN A 624 21.51 27.94 -54.23
N ASP A 625 20.90 29.12 -54.11
CA ASP A 625 21.53 30.29 -53.50
C ASP A 625 20.45 31.12 -52.79
N THR A 626 20.78 31.51 -51.57
CA THR A 626 19.97 32.34 -50.65
C THR A 626 20.01 33.81 -51.08
N PRO A 627 19.13 34.66 -50.51
CA PRO A 627 19.73 35.78 -49.78
C PRO A 627 19.04 36.17 -48.45
N ILE A 628 19.89 36.26 -47.43
CA ILE A 628 20.15 37.42 -46.54
C ILE A 628 19.02 37.93 -45.62
N SER A 629 19.27 37.67 -44.33
CA SER A 629 18.73 38.31 -43.13
C SER A 629 19.03 39.81 -43.07
N SER A 630 18.09 40.62 -42.58
CA SER A 630 18.41 41.82 -41.80
C SER A 630 17.92 41.64 -40.37
N SER A 631 18.87 41.41 -39.47
CA SER A 631 18.69 41.29 -38.03
C SER A 631 18.56 42.67 -37.38
N LYS A 632 17.51 42.87 -36.58
CA LYS A 632 17.60 43.66 -35.34
C LYS A 632 17.19 42.74 -34.19
N LYS A 633 18.16 42.38 -33.36
CA LYS A 633 17.98 41.71 -32.06
C LYS A 633 17.34 42.67 -31.06
N LEU A 634 16.40 42.15 -30.26
CA LEU A 634 16.22 42.37 -28.82
C LEU A 634 15.59 41.07 -28.24
N PRO A 635 15.81 40.73 -26.95
CA PRO A 635 16.10 39.35 -26.55
C PRO A 635 14.94 38.65 -25.82
N GLY A 636 15.02 37.31 -25.80
CA GLY A 636 14.39 36.49 -24.77
C GLY A 636 13.05 35.85 -25.16
N LYS A 637 13.13 34.66 -25.79
CA LYS A 637 12.21 33.52 -25.57
C LYS A 637 12.73 32.33 -26.38
N ILE A 638 13.26 31.34 -25.68
CA ILE A 638 13.58 30.03 -26.25
C ILE A 638 12.24 29.29 -26.38
N VAL A 639 11.81 29.04 -27.61
CA VAL A 639 10.69 28.14 -27.92
C VAL A 639 11.31 26.80 -28.34
N PRO A 640 11.03 25.67 -27.67
CA PRO A 640 11.43 24.37 -28.17
C PRO A 640 10.57 24.00 -29.38
N ALA A 641 11.22 23.47 -30.42
CA ALA A 641 10.57 22.96 -31.61
C ALA A 641 9.72 21.73 -31.30
N PHE A 642 8.43 21.77 -31.64
CA PHE A 642 7.55 20.59 -31.63
C PHE A 642 7.81 19.76 -32.90
N HIS A 643 8.41 18.58 -32.73
CA HIS A 643 8.32 17.49 -33.71
C HIS A 643 7.10 16.62 -33.37
N SER A 644 6.04 16.73 -34.16
CA SER A 644 4.93 15.78 -34.14
C SER A 644 5.25 14.60 -35.07
N GLN A 645 5.73 13.50 -34.51
CA GLN A 645 5.64 12.20 -35.17
C GLN A 645 4.22 11.66 -34.97
N SER A 646 3.43 11.66 -36.03
CA SER A 646 2.16 10.97 -36.12
C SER A 646 2.40 9.47 -36.30
N LEU A 647 1.98 8.65 -35.33
CA LEU A 647 1.79 7.20 -35.50
C LEU A 647 0.29 6.94 -35.67
N TRP A 648 -0.04 6.29 -36.78
CA TRP A 648 -1.28 5.55 -36.99
C TRP A 648 -1.14 4.15 -36.40
#